data_AF-A0A9E3B8R0-F1
#
_entry.id   AF-A0A9E3B8R0-F1
#
_cell.length_a   1.000
_cell.length_b   1.000
_cell.length_c   1.000
_cell.angle_alpha   90.00
_cell.angle_beta   90.00
_cell.angle_gamma   90.00
#
_symmetry.space_group_name_H-M   'P 1'
#
loop_
_entity.id
_entity.type
_entity.pdbx_description
1 polymer ?
#
loop_
_entity_poly.entity_id
_entity_poly.type
_entity_poly.pdbx_seq_one_letter_code
_entity_poly.pdbx_strand_id
1 'polypeptide(L)'
;DVDISTVRPVPQAGADLATWRVYDTANRLVQVIDGKGDTTVFTYDGMSNLVQSKSYANKLTGIVTAPSAITLPTADPTNDRVTRNFYDNDGRLTATLDGMGYLTQTLFDAAGAKTDVIAYCTQITDPTTKSQGTLSQLIAAVGTNIKDLHTRYVYEDRGLLKYQIDTTLRPCEYNYNAAGNLLNKIEYAGSITAPSTWTAANVATQIGIAGLTANVQNRKSWTVYDNAGRVAYTIDGTGGVVQFNYDANGYVRKQVRFAAFDPISSDQSYSVMNTWAQTHAADTDNRIDWTFYDSLHRVSYNVNTLGYVTEHRYDNLNKETLTIQYAGAYAVDDNTSTGTLATQIGNTIPATAIQTKMTYDNDGRLSDTYNGINVRTHYAYNALGQLTDRTEAYGETLARTTHYAYDAAGRLSDTTDVLGTVTHVDYNAFGQVADTIRGYNVPAVTTETDDTYDTDGRLTAETKAAHSLVNTLTTFAYDAFNVTSKVDGANDSSVATTTAYTYDNFGRLATETKAYGTGAASTTSYQYNAFSQVSFRTDGANDNTNATTTAFLYDLNGRLTDETRANGTSDASTTHYAYNAFGDVSDLTKAYGTTIATTTHNLYDTIGRLATSTRANGKTEQVTTAYVYDAFNNVTYRTDASNTAATTTTYNVYDLANRLTASTRAYGTGAALQTVYSYDDLNRLTDKTVANGLPAASTTHYEYWADDHVKYQTDANGTGDATQSYFQYDALGRMTYRTDANGTGDATMTRFDYDALSRSTKEYQAYGTGVERDTTYLYDVLSRLTDKTVASNVTADASTTHYTYDAGSRMTAETQGYGSSDATTTHYDYDALDRVTTKKVAYATGDESVTTYVYDFASRLKIETDAPGLSEQSITNYTYDALDEMLTRVQGTNSTTWTYDGLSEVKSMVRAINSTTSTETDYSYDGQGNVILATQDSTAATPRSTWSFYNALGKKTLEIDAARYWTSYGYDVRGDLTSVTRGFTPFNGTITPGVAPTVTLNASEDATTTFTVDKLGRITAVTDAMNNTESYALNDLGERTTVTNKLGGVTTNTYNALGQLTSESTQVVYHNSDNVQHTATVLNTYQYDARGNRKQMVEASGTSDA
;
A
#
# COMPACT_ATOMS: atom_id res chain seq x y z
N ASP A 1 0.56 -44.87 -40.69
CA ASP A 1 -0.01 -45.05 -39.35
C ASP A 1 1.07 -45.53 -38.40
N VAL A 2 1.53 -44.64 -37.52
CA VAL A 2 2.32 -45.05 -36.36
C VAL A 2 1.31 -45.53 -35.34
N ASP A 3 1.35 -46.82 -35.00
CA ASP A 3 0.54 -47.36 -33.92
C ASP A 3 0.92 -46.64 -32.62
N ILE A 4 0.03 -45.80 -32.11
CA ILE A 4 0.25 -44.97 -30.90
C ILE A 4 0.64 -45.83 -29.68
N SER A 5 0.26 -47.10 -29.65
CA SER A 5 0.66 -48.03 -28.59
C SER A 5 2.18 -48.29 -28.56
N THR A 6 2.87 -48.12 -29.69
CA THR A 6 4.33 -48.28 -29.81
C THR A 6 5.12 -47.04 -29.40
N VAL A 7 4.43 -45.92 -29.16
CA VAL A 7 5.04 -44.63 -28.80
C VAL A 7 4.71 -44.21 -27.36
N ARG A 8 3.79 -44.92 -26.69
CA ARG A 8 3.39 -44.62 -25.31
C ARG A 8 4.48 -45.09 -24.34
N PRO A 9 4.99 -44.23 -23.45
CA PRO A 9 5.91 -44.66 -22.39
C PRO A 9 5.29 -45.79 -21.54
N VAL A 10 6.14 -46.67 -21.01
CA VAL A 10 5.71 -47.72 -20.08
C VAL A 10 5.09 -47.03 -18.85
N PRO A 11 3.85 -47.39 -18.44
CA PRO A 11 3.21 -46.79 -17.28
C PRO A 11 4.10 -46.84 -16.03
N GLN A 12 4.27 -45.71 -15.36
CA GLN A 12 5.03 -45.60 -14.12
C GLN A 12 4.06 -45.40 -12.94
N ALA A 13 3.86 -46.48 -12.19
CA ALA A 13 3.01 -46.46 -11.00
C ALA A 13 3.51 -45.39 -10.00
N GLY A 14 2.64 -44.43 -9.68
CA GLY A 14 2.94 -43.33 -8.75
C GLY A 14 3.51 -42.06 -9.40
N ALA A 15 3.90 -42.09 -10.68
CA ALA A 15 4.37 -40.91 -11.43
C ALA A 15 3.39 -40.47 -12.54
N ASP A 16 2.56 -41.41 -13.04
CA ASP A 16 1.54 -41.10 -14.03
C ASP A 16 0.34 -40.37 -13.37
N LEU A 17 -0.02 -39.18 -13.88
CA LEU A 17 -1.32 -38.57 -13.57
C LEU A 17 -2.40 -39.29 -14.38
N ALA A 18 -3.36 -39.89 -13.69
CA ALA A 18 -4.52 -40.51 -14.32
C ALA A 18 -5.73 -39.58 -14.23
N THR A 19 -6.20 -39.10 -15.38
CA THR A 19 -7.54 -38.50 -15.48
C THR A 19 -8.40 -39.39 -16.35
N TRP A 20 -9.49 -39.89 -15.80
CA TRP A 20 -10.42 -40.74 -16.54
C TRP A 20 -11.54 -39.88 -17.08
N ARG A 21 -11.66 -39.86 -18.41
CA ARG A 21 -12.81 -39.30 -19.12
C ARG A 21 -13.65 -40.46 -19.61
N VAL A 22 -14.80 -40.67 -19.00
CA VAL A 22 -15.75 -41.72 -19.39
C VAL A 22 -16.72 -41.11 -20.40
N TYR A 23 -16.87 -41.78 -21.53
CA TYR A 23 -17.79 -41.38 -22.58
C TYR A 23 -18.95 -42.36 -22.68
N ASP A 24 -20.14 -41.87 -23.02
CA ASP A 24 -21.26 -42.74 -23.36
C ASP A 24 -21.14 -43.34 -24.78
N THR A 25 -22.12 -44.13 -25.19
CA THR A 25 -22.16 -44.76 -26.53
C THR A 25 -22.31 -43.75 -27.67
N ALA A 26 -22.68 -42.50 -27.37
CA ALA A 26 -22.75 -41.39 -28.33
C ALA A 26 -21.47 -40.54 -28.33
N ASN A 27 -20.40 -41.01 -27.67
CA ASN A 27 -19.11 -40.33 -27.55
C ASN A 27 -19.18 -38.97 -26.83
N ARG A 28 -20.11 -38.82 -25.87
CA ARG A 28 -20.26 -37.62 -25.03
C ARG A 28 -19.62 -37.86 -23.67
N LEU A 29 -18.94 -36.85 -23.12
CA LEU A 29 -18.23 -36.94 -21.84
C LEU A 29 -19.22 -37.00 -20.68
N VAL A 30 -19.40 -38.16 -20.04
CA VAL A 30 -20.39 -38.35 -18.96
C VAL A 30 -19.79 -38.34 -17.56
N GLN A 31 -18.47 -38.53 -17.44
CA GLN A 31 -17.80 -38.49 -16.14
C GLN A 31 -16.33 -38.11 -16.31
N VAL A 32 -15.85 -37.25 -15.41
CA VAL A 32 -14.43 -36.96 -15.22
C VAL A 32 -14.06 -37.41 -13.81
N ILE A 33 -12.98 -38.18 -13.70
CA ILE A 33 -12.36 -38.57 -12.43
C ILE A 33 -10.91 -38.11 -12.50
N ASP A 34 -10.48 -37.24 -11.59
CA ASP A 34 -9.08 -36.84 -11.49
C ASP A 34 -8.23 -37.89 -10.75
N GLY A 35 -6.91 -37.68 -10.67
CA GLY A 35 -6.03 -38.66 -10.04
C GLY A 35 -6.14 -38.73 -8.51
N LYS A 36 -6.88 -37.81 -7.86
CA LYS A 36 -7.26 -37.91 -6.44
C LYS A 36 -8.64 -38.58 -6.26
N GLY A 37 -9.33 -38.91 -7.35
CA GLY A 37 -10.67 -39.51 -7.31
C GLY A 37 -11.80 -38.49 -7.19
N ASP A 38 -11.50 -37.19 -7.29
CA ASP A 38 -12.51 -36.14 -7.36
C ASP A 38 -13.32 -36.35 -8.65
N THR A 39 -14.65 -36.38 -8.51
CA THR A 39 -15.54 -36.88 -9.57
C THR A 39 -16.60 -35.85 -9.95
N THR A 40 -16.67 -35.53 -11.24
CA THR A 40 -17.74 -34.74 -11.85
C THR A 40 -18.49 -35.58 -12.87
N VAL A 41 -19.82 -35.56 -12.81
CA VAL A 41 -20.72 -36.27 -13.71
C VAL A 41 -21.52 -35.29 -14.54
N PHE A 42 -21.67 -35.62 -15.82
CA PHE A 42 -22.38 -34.81 -16.80
C PHE A 42 -23.57 -35.60 -17.35
N THR A 43 -24.74 -34.98 -17.31
CA THR A 43 -25.97 -35.56 -17.86
C THR A 43 -26.42 -34.76 -19.06
N TYR A 44 -26.83 -35.45 -20.13
CA TYR A 44 -27.26 -34.85 -21.38
C TYR A 44 -28.70 -35.19 -21.72
N ASP A 45 -29.36 -34.32 -22.47
CA ASP A 45 -30.65 -34.63 -23.09
C ASP A 45 -30.50 -35.51 -24.35
N GLY A 46 -31.63 -35.78 -25.02
CA GLY A 46 -31.65 -36.54 -26.28
C GLY A 46 -31.03 -35.80 -27.48
N MET A 47 -30.78 -34.49 -27.37
CA MET A 47 -30.12 -33.67 -28.39
C MET A 47 -28.63 -33.46 -28.10
N SER A 48 -28.10 -34.05 -27.02
CA SER A 48 -26.70 -33.90 -26.58
C SER A 48 -26.34 -32.55 -25.98
N ASN A 49 -27.33 -31.81 -25.48
CA ASN A 49 -27.08 -30.63 -24.65
C ASN A 49 -26.81 -31.04 -23.21
N LEU A 50 -25.87 -30.36 -22.53
CA LEU A 50 -25.46 -30.65 -21.15
C LEU A 50 -26.49 -30.11 -20.16
N VAL A 51 -27.42 -30.93 -19.67
CA VAL A 51 -28.52 -30.50 -18.78
C VAL A 51 -28.17 -30.49 -17.29
N GLN A 52 -27.14 -31.22 -16.87
CA GLN A 52 -26.68 -31.21 -15.49
C GLN A 52 -25.19 -31.48 -15.40
N SER A 53 -24.50 -30.71 -14.56
CA SER A 53 -23.17 -31.02 -14.05
C SER A 53 -23.28 -31.26 -12.54
N LYS A 54 -22.76 -32.39 -12.07
CA LYS A 54 -22.73 -32.73 -10.64
C LYS A 54 -21.32 -33.07 -10.23
N SER A 55 -20.69 -32.22 -9.42
CA SER A 55 -19.44 -32.53 -8.74
C SER A 55 -19.74 -33.06 -7.34
N TYR A 56 -19.14 -34.21 -7.01
CA TYR A 56 -19.36 -34.88 -5.75
C TYR A 56 -18.42 -34.35 -4.68
N ALA A 57 -18.93 -34.14 -3.46
CA ALA A 57 -18.09 -33.80 -2.32
C ALA A 57 -17.25 -35.02 -1.85
N ASN A 58 -17.82 -36.21 -1.98
CA ASN A 58 -17.13 -37.47 -1.70
C ASN A 58 -16.28 -37.93 -2.89
N LYS A 59 -15.10 -38.50 -2.61
CA LYS A 59 -14.14 -38.99 -3.61
C LYS A 59 -14.30 -40.48 -3.88
N LEU A 60 -13.92 -40.92 -5.09
CA LEU A 60 -13.69 -42.34 -5.37
C LEU A 60 -12.32 -42.77 -4.83
N THR A 61 -12.23 -43.95 -4.23
CA THR A 61 -10.97 -44.52 -3.74
C THR A 61 -10.51 -45.70 -4.61
N GLY A 62 -9.19 -45.83 -4.81
CA GLY A 62 -8.60 -47.01 -5.46
C GLY A 62 -8.81 -47.15 -6.98
N ILE A 63 -9.07 -46.05 -7.71
CA ILE A 63 -9.22 -46.07 -9.18
C ILE A 63 -7.81 -46.15 -9.83
N VAL A 64 -7.26 -47.36 -9.93
CA VAL A 64 -5.94 -47.63 -10.54
C VAL A 64 -6.01 -47.93 -12.05
N THR A 65 -7.19 -48.25 -12.56
CA THR A 65 -7.42 -48.58 -13.98
C THR A 65 -8.66 -47.87 -14.48
N ALA A 66 -8.74 -47.64 -15.79
CA ALA A 66 -9.91 -47.02 -16.43
C ALA A 66 -11.19 -47.77 -16.03
N PRO A 67 -12.19 -47.09 -15.44
CA PRO A 67 -13.47 -47.73 -15.17
C PRO A 67 -14.09 -48.23 -16.47
N SER A 68 -14.48 -49.50 -16.53
CA SER A 68 -15.20 -50.07 -17.68
C SER A 68 -16.64 -49.58 -17.80
N ALA A 69 -17.15 -48.90 -16.77
CA ALA A 69 -18.47 -48.29 -16.68
C ALA A 69 -18.43 -47.10 -15.70
N ILE A 70 -19.47 -46.26 -15.74
CA ILE A 70 -19.65 -45.16 -14.77
C ILE A 70 -19.60 -45.74 -13.35
N THR A 71 -18.77 -45.14 -12.50
CA THR A 71 -18.61 -45.51 -11.09
C THR A 71 -18.80 -44.26 -10.25
N LEU A 72 -19.79 -44.21 -9.35
CA LEU A 72 -20.15 -42.99 -8.64
C LEU A 72 -19.67 -43.01 -7.18
N PRO A 73 -19.16 -41.90 -6.64
CA PRO A 73 -19.05 -41.72 -5.19
C PRO A 73 -20.42 -41.77 -4.51
N THR A 74 -20.42 -42.03 -3.21
CA THR A 74 -21.61 -41.81 -2.37
C THR A 74 -22.03 -40.34 -2.50
N ALA A 75 -23.28 -40.08 -2.87
CA ALA A 75 -23.78 -38.70 -2.97
C ALA A 75 -23.87 -38.06 -1.57
N ASP A 76 -23.50 -36.78 -1.48
CA ASP A 76 -23.77 -35.91 -0.34
C ASP A 76 -24.66 -34.76 -0.82
N PRO A 77 -26.00 -34.89 -0.77
CA PRO A 77 -26.90 -33.87 -1.31
C PRO A 77 -26.75 -32.47 -0.69
N THR A 78 -26.11 -32.36 0.48
CA THR A 78 -25.86 -31.09 1.16
C THR A 78 -24.62 -30.40 0.61
N ASN A 79 -23.57 -31.15 0.28
CA ASN A 79 -22.28 -30.60 -0.14
C ASN A 79 -21.96 -30.79 -1.63
N ASP A 80 -22.64 -31.69 -2.32
CA ASP A 80 -22.48 -31.91 -3.76
C ASP A 80 -22.87 -30.64 -4.53
N ARG A 81 -22.01 -30.22 -5.47
CA ARG A 81 -22.30 -29.06 -6.33
C ARG A 81 -23.04 -29.51 -7.56
N VAL A 82 -24.27 -29.03 -7.73
CA VAL A 82 -25.14 -29.38 -8.86
C VAL A 82 -25.51 -28.12 -9.62
N THR A 83 -25.09 -28.03 -10.88
CA THR A 83 -25.56 -27.02 -11.82
C THR A 83 -26.54 -27.67 -12.80
N ARG A 84 -27.67 -27.02 -13.06
CA ARG A 84 -28.65 -27.48 -14.05
C ARG A 84 -28.79 -26.47 -15.17
N ASN A 85 -28.74 -26.94 -16.40
CA ASN A 85 -28.89 -26.11 -17.60
C ASN A 85 -30.15 -26.50 -18.35
N PHE A 86 -30.83 -25.51 -18.92
CA PHE A 86 -32.06 -25.67 -19.65
C PHE A 86 -31.88 -25.14 -21.05
N TYR A 87 -32.38 -25.89 -22.04
CA TYR A 87 -32.23 -25.56 -23.46
C TYR A 87 -33.61 -25.47 -24.11
N ASP A 88 -33.72 -24.65 -25.14
CA ASP A 88 -34.87 -24.68 -26.03
C ASP A 88 -34.74 -25.77 -27.11
N ASN A 89 -35.75 -25.89 -27.97
CA ASN A 89 -35.77 -26.86 -29.05
C ASN A 89 -34.71 -26.63 -30.14
N ASP A 90 -34.06 -25.45 -30.15
CA ASP A 90 -32.96 -25.12 -31.06
C ASP A 90 -31.59 -25.41 -30.41
N GLY A 91 -31.56 -25.94 -29.18
CA GLY A 91 -30.34 -26.26 -28.44
C GLY A 91 -29.64 -25.04 -27.81
N ARG A 92 -30.33 -23.90 -27.69
CA ARG A 92 -29.77 -22.70 -27.05
C ARG A 92 -29.98 -22.74 -25.55
N LEU A 93 -28.98 -22.33 -24.76
CA LEU A 93 -29.06 -22.27 -23.29
C LEU A 93 -30.02 -21.14 -22.86
N THR A 94 -31.17 -21.52 -22.29
CA THR A 94 -32.23 -20.61 -21.85
C THR A 94 -32.22 -20.33 -20.35
N ALA A 95 -31.64 -21.22 -19.53
CA ALA A 95 -31.41 -20.94 -18.13
C ALA A 95 -30.33 -21.81 -17.51
N THR A 96 -29.73 -21.31 -16.43
CA THR A 96 -28.83 -22.05 -15.54
C THR A 96 -29.28 -21.86 -14.10
N LEU A 97 -29.41 -22.95 -13.37
CA LEU A 97 -29.61 -22.98 -11.92
C LEU A 97 -28.29 -23.40 -11.28
N ASP A 98 -27.75 -22.57 -10.39
CA ASP A 98 -26.49 -22.85 -9.71
C ASP A 98 -26.64 -23.81 -8.51
N GLY A 99 -25.51 -24.09 -7.86
CA GLY A 99 -25.42 -25.01 -6.73
C GLY A 99 -26.16 -24.49 -5.50
N MET A 100 -26.25 -23.17 -5.30
CA MET A 100 -27.02 -22.57 -4.20
C MET A 100 -28.53 -22.50 -4.50
N GLY A 101 -28.93 -22.53 -5.77
CA GLY A 101 -30.33 -22.49 -6.20
C GLY A 101 -30.77 -21.10 -6.71
N TYR A 102 -29.85 -20.24 -7.11
CA TYR A 102 -30.18 -19.03 -7.88
C TYR A 102 -30.27 -19.35 -9.36
N LEU A 103 -31.27 -18.75 -10.01
CA LEU A 103 -31.59 -18.97 -11.42
C LEU A 103 -31.08 -17.78 -12.23
N THR A 104 -30.40 -18.07 -13.35
CA THR A 104 -30.14 -17.09 -14.41
C THR A 104 -30.88 -17.55 -15.66
N GLN A 105 -31.71 -16.70 -16.25
CA GLN A 105 -32.47 -16.97 -17.46
C GLN A 105 -31.99 -16.09 -18.62
N THR A 106 -31.86 -16.67 -19.81
CA THR A 106 -31.65 -15.94 -21.06
C THR A 106 -32.87 -16.13 -21.95
N LEU A 107 -33.49 -15.01 -22.35
CA LEU A 107 -34.60 -14.97 -23.28
C LEU A 107 -34.09 -14.69 -24.70
N PHE A 108 -34.72 -15.30 -25.69
CA PHE A 108 -34.40 -15.13 -27.11
C PHE A 108 -35.64 -14.72 -27.90
N ASP A 109 -35.43 -13.99 -29.00
CA ASP A 109 -36.47 -13.76 -29.99
C ASP A 109 -36.62 -14.95 -30.95
N ALA A 110 -37.56 -14.85 -31.90
CA ALA A 110 -37.79 -15.88 -32.90
C ALA A 110 -36.63 -16.08 -33.89
N ALA A 111 -35.72 -15.10 -34.01
CA ALA A 111 -34.51 -15.19 -34.82
C ALA A 111 -33.32 -15.79 -34.04
N GLY A 112 -33.46 -16.00 -32.73
CA GLY A 112 -32.44 -16.54 -31.84
C GLY A 112 -31.47 -15.51 -31.28
N ALA A 113 -31.77 -14.22 -31.38
CA ALA A 113 -31.00 -13.18 -30.73
C ALA A 113 -31.43 -13.05 -29.26
N LYS A 114 -30.46 -12.85 -28.34
CA LYS A 114 -30.74 -12.65 -26.90
C LYS A 114 -31.53 -11.36 -26.72
N THR A 115 -32.59 -11.35 -25.92
CA THR A 115 -33.43 -10.15 -25.66
C THR A 115 -33.38 -9.69 -24.20
N ASP A 116 -33.26 -10.61 -23.26
CA ASP A 116 -33.13 -10.32 -21.83
C ASP A 116 -32.25 -11.38 -21.16
N VAL A 117 -31.42 -10.98 -20.22
CA VAL A 117 -30.70 -11.87 -19.30
C VAL A 117 -31.10 -11.45 -17.90
N ILE A 118 -31.75 -12.37 -17.21
CA ILE A 118 -32.35 -12.16 -15.89
C ILE A 118 -31.57 -12.99 -14.88
N ALA A 119 -30.87 -12.35 -13.95
CA ALA A 119 -30.35 -13.02 -12.77
C ALA A 119 -31.35 -12.80 -11.62
N TYR A 120 -31.96 -13.88 -11.15
CA TYR A 120 -32.99 -13.83 -10.12
C TYR A 120 -32.37 -13.75 -8.73
N CYS A 121 -32.82 -12.81 -7.91
CA CYS A 121 -32.29 -12.66 -6.55
C CYS A 121 -32.92 -13.63 -5.54
N THR A 122 -34.08 -14.21 -5.89
CA THR A 122 -34.79 -15.16 -5.03
C THR A 122 -34.15 -16.54 -5.14
N GLN A 123 -33.70 -17.08 -4.01
CA GLN A 123 -33.14 -18.43 -3.93
C GLN A 123 -34.24 -19.50 -3.95
N ILE A 124 -34.04 -20.58 -4.72
CA ILE A 124 -34.87 -21.78 -4.65
C ILE A 124 -34.34 -22.70 -3.54
N THR A 125 -35.05 -22.76 -2.42
CA THR A 125 -34.63 -23.53 -1.23
C THR A 125 -35.24 -24.93 -1.14
N ASP A 126 -36.38 -25.20 -1.81
CA ASP A 126 -37.01 -26.52 -1.81
C ASP A 126 -36.14 -27.55 -2.57
N PRO A 127 -35.63 -28.61 -1.90
CA PRO A 127 -34.70 -29.56 -2.51
C PRO A 127 -35.28 -30.31 -3.73
N THR A 128 -36.59 -30.58 -3.72
CA THR A 128 -37.26 -31.29 -4.82
C THR A 128 -37.34 -30.40 -6.06
N THR A 129 -37.76 -29.16 -5.89
CA THR A 129 -37.83 -28.16 -6.96
C THR A 129 -36.44 -27.88 -7.52
N LYS A 130 -35.43 -27.70 -6.66
CA LYS A 130 -34.04 -27.48 -7.06
C LYS A 130 -33.46 -28.63 -7.89
N SER A 131 -33.74 -29.87 -7.52
CA SER A 131 -33.17 -31.06 -8.19
C SER A 131 -33.97 -31.53 -9.43
N GLN A 132 -35.30 -31.41 -9.42
CA GLN A 132 -36.18 -32.02 -10.44
C GLN A 132 -37.15 -31.04 -11.11
N GLY A 133 -37.28 -29.80 -10.61
CA GLY A 133 -38.21 -28.82 -11.15
C GLY A 133 -37.94 -28.52 -12.63
N THR A 134 -39.01 -28.44 -13.42
CA THR A 134 -38.97 -27.93 -14.79
C THR A 134 -38.64 -26.44 -14.80
N LEU A 135 -38.13 -25.89 -15.91
CA LEU A 135 -37.85 -24.46 -16.02
C LEU A 135 -39.06 -23.59 -15.63
N SER A 136 -40.27 -23.97 -16.04
CA SER A 136 -41.51 -23.26 -15.67
C SER A 136 -41.79 -23.29 -14.15
N GLN A 137 -41.49 -24.39 -13.48
CA GLN A 137 -41.62 -24.47 -12.01
C GLN A 137 -40.55 -23.64 -11.31
N LEU A 138 -39.32 -23.61 -11.83
CA LEU A 138 -38.24 -22.78 -11.28
C LEU A 138 -38.56 -21.29 -11.43
N ILE A 139 -39.00 -20.85 -12.61
CA ILE A 139 -39.43 -19.47 -12.86
C ILE A 139 -40.61 -19.09 -11.93
N ALA A 140 -41.59 -19.98 -11.76
CA ALA A 140 -42.70 -19.74 -10.84
C ALA A 140 -42.24 -19.64 -9.37
N ALA A 141 -41.20 -20.39 -8.99
CA ALA A 141 -40.67 -20.39 -7.63
C ALA A 141 -39.85 -19.13 -7.31
N VAL A 142 -39.02 -18.64 -8.24
CA VAL A 142 -38.27 -17.39 -8.04
C VAL A 142 -39.16 -16.15 -8.13
N GLY A 143 -40.24 -16.24 -8.90
CA GLY A 143 -41.20 -15.14 -9.11
C GLY A 143 -40.56 -13.93 -9.79
N THR A 144 -41.14 -12.76 -9.56
CA THR A 144 -40.55 -11.47 -9.96
C THR A 144 -40.15 -10.69 -8.73
N ASN A 145 -38.94 -10.15 -8.71
CA ASN A 145 -38.44 -9.29 -7.66
C ASN A 145 -37.88 -8.00 -8.26
N ILE A 146 -38.04 -6.87 -7.55
CA ILE A 146 -37.47 -5.59 -7.97
C ILE A 146 -35.93 -5.59 -7.97
N LYS A 147 -35.30 -6.55 -7.28
CA LYS A 147 -33.85 -6.76 -7.22
C LYS A 147 -33.35 -7.75 -8.27
N ASP A 148 -34.22 -8.32 -9.09
CA ASP A 148 -33.78 -9.15 -10.22
C ASP A 148 -32.98 -8.27 -11.18
N LEU A 149 -31.81 -8.76 -11.57
CA LEU A 149 -30.90 -8.01 -12.43
C LEU A 149 -31.17 -8.35 -13.89
N HIS A 150 -31.63 -7.37 -14.65
CA HIS A 150 -31.95 -7.51 -16.06
C HIS A 150 -30.93 -6.81 -16.95
N THR A 151 -30.34 -7.53 -17.90
CA THR A 151 -29.60 -6.91 -19.01
C THR A 151 -30.35 -7.17 -20.31
N ARG A 152 -30.81 -6.10 -20.95
CA ARG A 152 -31.68 -6.20 -22.14
C ARG A 152 -30.96 -5.82 -23.41
N TYR A 153 -31.36 -6.45 -24.50
CA TYR A 153 -30.78 -6.31 -25.82
C TYR A 153 -31.89 -6.06 -26.83
N VAL A 154 -31.79 -4.95 -27.54
CA VAL A 154 -32.80 -4.50 -28.51
C VAL A 154 -32.13 -4.31 -29.85
N TYR A 155 -32.68 -4.92 -30.90
CA TYR A 155 -32.11 -4.94 -32.24
C TYR A 155 -32.90 -4.04 -33.20
N GLU A 156 -32.24 -3.60 -34.26
CA GLU A 156 -32.89 -2.98 -35.42
C GLU A 156 -33.47 -4.02 -36.38
N ASP A 157 -34.25 -3.58 -37.38
CA ASP A 157 -34.91 -4.46 -38.35
C ASP A 157 -33.93 -5.34 -39.16
N ARG A 158 -32.66 -4.92 -39.26
CA ARG A 158 -31.58 -5.70 -39.90
C ARG A 158 -30.98 -6.79 -38.99
N GLY A 159 -31.39 -6.87 -37.72
CA GLY A 159 -30.87 -7.83 -36.74
C GLY A 159 -29.58 -7.41 -36.04
N LEU A 160 -29.11 -6.16 -36.19
CA LEU A 160 -27.94 -5.65 -35.47
C LEU A 160 -28.35 -5.10 -34.10
N LEU A 161 -27.51 -5.28 -33.07
CA LEU A 161 -27.78 -4.80 -31.71
C LEU A 161 -27.82 -3.27 -31.70
N LYS A 162 -28.99 -2.67 -31.48
CA LYS A 162 -29.17 -1.22 -31.48
C LYS A 162 -29.04 -0.61 -30.08
N TYR A 163 -29.63 -1.24 -29.06
CA TYR A 163 -29.50 -0.83 -27.67
C TYR A 163 -29.16 -2.02 -26.77
N GLN A 164 -28.19 -1.82 -25.88
CA GLN A 164 -28.03 -2.65 -24.69
C GLN A 164 -28.45 -1.82 -23.48
N ILE A 165 -29.29 -2.36 -22.61
CA ILE A 165 -29.77 -1.68 -21.41
C ILE A 165 -29.23 -2.46 -20.22
N ASP A 166 -28.44 -1.79 -19.38
CA ASP A 166 -27.87 -2.40 -18.19
C ASP A 166 -28.91 -2.59 -17.07
N THR A 167 -28.47 -3.18 -15.96
CA THR A 167 -29.30 -3.47 -14.79
C THR A 167 -29.92 -2.22 -14.16
N THR A 168 -29.33 -1.04 -14.39
CA THR A 168 -29.82 0.27 -13.91
C THR A 168 -30.79 0.95 -14.88
N LEU A 169 -31.23 0.26 -15.94
CA LEU A 169 -32.01 0.80 -17.05
C LEU A 169 -31.28 1.91 -17.83
N ARG A 170 -29.95 1.93 -17.81
CA ARG A 170 -29.15 2.86 -18.62
C ARG A 170 -28.95 2.29 -20.02
N PRO A 171 -29.33 3.01 -21.08
CA PRO A 171 -29.10 2.56 -22.44
C PRO A 171 -27.66 2.84 -22.92
N CYS A 172 -27.14 1.89 -23.68
CA CYS A 172 -25.98 2.02 -24.55
C CYS A 172 -26.44 1.80 -25.99
N GLU A 173 -26.33 2.82 -26.84
CA GLU A 173 -26.69 2.76 -28.25
C GLU A 173 -25.49 2.41 -29.12
N TYR A 174 -25.73 1.58 -30.13
CA TYR A 174 -24.75 1.19 -31.13
C TYR A 174 -25.27 1.58 -32.52
N ASN A 175 -24.44 2.31 -33.26
CA ASN A 175 -24.77 2.80 -34.59
C ASN A 175 -23.86 2.19 -35.64
N TYR A 176 -24.43 1.60 -36.69
CA TYR A 176 -23.68 0.89 -37.72
C TYR A 176 -23.83 1.56 -39.09
N ASN A 177 -22.85 1.35 -39.95
CA ASN A 177 -22.97 1.70 -41.36
C ASN A 177 -23.85 0.68 -42.13
N ALA A 178 -24.02 0.91 -43.43
CA ALA A 178 -24.77 0.01 -44.31
C ALA A 178 -24.17 -1.41 -44.40
N ALA A 179 -22.85 -1.55 -44.21
CA ALA A 179 -22.12 -2.82 -44.22
C ALA A 179 -22.16 -3.57 -42.88
N GLY A 180 -22.69 -2.96 -41.81
CA GLY A 180 -22.77 -3.57 -40.47
C GLY A 180 -21.57 -3.29 -39.57
N ASN A 181 -20.66 -2.40 -39.95
CA ASN A 181 -19.55 -1.99 -39.09
C ASN A 181 -19.99 -0.91 -38.09
N LEU A 182 -19.56 -1.01 -36.83
CA LEU A 182 -19.91 -0.08 -35.75
C LEU A 182 -19.23 1.28 -35.96
N LEU A 183 -20.01 2.34 -36.18
CA LEU A 183 -19.56 3.72 -36.38
C LEU A 183 -19.41 4.50 -35.08
N ASN A 184 -20.38 4.39 -34.18
CA ASN A 184 -20.30 5.03 -32.87
C ASN A 184 -21.07 4.25 -31.80
N LYS A 185 -20.65 4.46 -30.57
CA LYS A 185 -21.28 3.98 -29.34
C LYS A 185 -21.68 5.20 -28.51
N ILE A 186 -22.90 5.21 -27.99
CA ILE A 186 -23.39 6.27 -27.08
C ILE A 186 -23.83 5.62 -25.78
N GLU A 187 -23.11 5.90 -24.70
CA GLU A 187 -23.50 5.52 -23.35
C GLU A 187 -24.21 6.71 -22.71
N TYR A 188 -25.52 6.56 -22.50
CA TYR A 188 -26.33 7.66 -22.02
C TYR A 188 -26.12 7.91 -20.53
N ALA A 189 -25.96 9.17 -20.15
CA ALA A 189 -25.78 9.58 -18.76
C ALA A 189 -27.12 9.70 -18.01
N GLY A 190 -27.91 8.62 -18.02
CA GLY A 190 -29.16 8.52 -17.29
C GLY A 190 -29.94 7.26 -17.63
N SER A 191 -30.91 6.92 -16.79
CA SER A 191 -31.77 5.77 -16.97
C SER A 191 -33.05 6.14 -17.70
N ILE A 192 -33.63 5.18 -18.42
CA ILE A 192 -34.96 5.30 -19.02
C ILE A 192 -36.03 4.66 -18.13
N THR A 193 -37.29 5.03 -18.34
CA THR A 193 -38.41 4.23 -17.83
C THR A 193 -38.61 3.02 -18.73
N ALA A 194 -38.82 1.84 -18.13
CA ALA A 194 -39.04 0.61 -18.90
C ALA A 194 -40.28 0.77 -19.81
N PRO A 195 -40.13 0.62 -21.15
CA PRO A 195 -41.27 0.66 -22.06
C PRO A 195 -42.13 -0.60 -21.90
N SER A 196 -43.39 -0.52 -22.34
CA SER A 196 -44.30 -1.68 -22.35
C SER A 196 -43.84 -2.79 -23.32
N THR A 197 -43.10 -2.43 -24.36
CA THR A 197 -42.45 -3.37 -25.29
C THR A 197 -41.06 -2.85 -25.68
N TRP A 198 -40.07 -3.73 -25.67
CA TRP A 198 -38.65 -3.43 -25.90
C TRP A 198 -38.29 -3.41 -27.39
N THR A 199 -38.84 -2.45 -28.13
CA THR A 199 -38.48 -2.19 -29.53
C THR A 199 -37.50 -1.01 -29.62
N ALA A 200 -36.69 -0.96 -30.68
CA ALA A 200 -35.75 0.15 -30.90
C ALA A 200 -36.47 1.52 -30.89
N ALA A 201 -37.66 1.60 -31.50
CA ALA A 201 -38.48 2.81 -31.52
C ALA A 201 -38.97 3.24 -30.13
N ASN A 202 -39.37 2.28 -29.29
CA ASN A 202 -39.84 2.58 -27.94
C ASN A 202 -38.70 2.99 -27.02
N VAL A 203 -37.54 2.33 -27.10
CA VAL A 203 -36.35 2.72 -26.34
C VAL A 203 -35.90 4.13 -26.75
N ALA A 204 -35.83 4.42 -28.05
CA ALA A 204 -35.53 5.77 -28.54
C ALA A 204 -36.54 6.82 -28.05
N THR A 205 -37.84 6.47 -28.00
CA THR A 205 -38.87 7.34 -27.43
C THR A 205 -38.62 7.61 -25.95
N GLN A 206 -38.27 6.59 -25.16
CA GLN A 206 -37.96 6.75 -23.74
C GLN A 206 -36.68 7.57 -23.50
N ILE A 207 -35.64 7.36 -24.32
CA ILE A 207 -34.42 8.20 -24.33
C ILE A 207 -34.80 9.67 -24.57
N GLY A 208 -35.70 9.93 -25.53
CA GLY A 208 -36.20 11.27 -25.82
C GLY A 208 -37.02 11.87 -24.66
N ILE A 209 -37.94 11.09 -24.07
CA ILE A 209 -38.75 11.51 -22.90
C ILE A 209 -37.85 11.85 -21.70
N ALA A 210 -36.83 11.03 -21.44
CA ALA A 210 -35.85 11.27 -20.38
C ALA A 210 -34.86 12.40 -20.71
N GLY A 211 -34.96 13.03 -21.89
CA GLY A 211 -34.09 14.13 -22.32
C GLY A 211 -32.65 13.71 -22.56
N LEU A 212 -32.37 12.41 -22.70
CA LEU A 212 -31.00 11.88 -22.73
C LEU A 212 -30.31 12.19 -24.06
N THR A 213 -31.01 12.37 -25.17
CA THR A 213 -30.40 12.64 -26.49
C THR A 213 -29.48 13.86 -26.49
N ALA A 214 -29.85 14.92 -25.77
CA ALA A 214 -29.11 16.17 -25.68
C ALA A 214 -28.22 16.29 -24.42
N ASN A 215 -28.13 15.22 -23.61
CA ASN A 215 -27.35 15.24 -22.38
C ASN A 215 -25.85 15.31 -22.71
N VAL A 216 -25.20 16.37 -22.24
CA VAL A 216 -23.76 16.64 -22.46
C VAL A 216 -22.85 15.64 -21.75
N GLN A 217 -23.35 14.93 -20.74
CA GLN A 217 -22.61 13.91 -20.00
C GLN A 217 -22.61 12.53 -20.68
N ASN A 218 -23.33 12.37 -21.81
CA ASN A 218 -23.30 11.13 -22.57
C ASN A 218 -21.89 10.85 -23.06
N ARG A 219 -21.38 9.64 -22.79
CA ARG A 219 -20.08 9.22 -23.29
C ARG A 219 -20.26 8.69 -24.70
N LYS A 220 -19.57 9.28 -25.65
CA LYS A 220 -19.68 8.92 -27.06
C LYS A 220 -18.32 8.53 -27.57
N SER A 221 -18.22 7.42 -28.29
CA SER A 221 -16.98 7.06 -28.96
C SER A 221 -17.26 6.71 -30.41
N TRP A 222 -16.27 6.96 -31.26
CA TRP A 222 -16.37 6.73 -32.71
C TRP A 222 -15.30 5.77 -33.17
N THR A 223 -15.67 4.95 -34.15
CA THR A 223 -14.75 4.12 -34.91
C THR A 223 -14.94 4.46 -36.39
N VAL A 224 -13.87 4.95 -37.00
CA VAL A 224 -13.88 5.41 -38.39
C VAL A 224 -13.11 4.40 -39.22
N TYR A 225 -13.71 3.90 -40.29
CA TYR A 225 -13.11 2.89 -41.16
C TYR A 225 -12.56 3.51 -42.44
N ASP A 226 -11.45 2.96 -42.95
CA ASP A 226 -10.96 3.28 -44.28
C ASP A 226 -11.85 2.67 -45.38
N ASN A 227 -11.53 2.96 -46.63
CA ASN A 227 -12.26 2.44 -47.79
C ASN A 227 -12.18 0.91 -47.95
N ALA A 228 -11.26 0.24 -47.24
CA ALA A 228 -11.13 -1.22 -47.20
C ALA A 228 -11.91 -1.85 -46.02
N GLY A 229 -12.59 -1.04 -45.19
CA GLY A 229 -13.35 -1.51 -44.05
C GLY A 229 -12.52 -1.81 -42.80
N ARG A 230 -11.26 -1.34 -42.75
CA ARG A 230 -10.37 -1.48 -41.58
C ARG A 230 -10.45 -0.24 -40.70
N VAL A 231 -10.18 -0.37 -39.40
CA VAL A 231 -10.25 0.75 -38.44
C VAL A 231 -9.12 1.75 -38.74
N ALA A 232 -9.47 2.95 -39.22
CA ALA A 232 -8.50 4.01 -39.49
C ALA A 232 -8.31 4.94 -38.29
N TYR A 233 -9.40 5.24 -37.57
CA TYR A 233 -9.37 6.10 -36.38
C TYR A 233 -10.31 5.60 -35.30
N THR A 234 -9.92 5.83 -34.05
CA THR A 234 -10.82 5.77 -32.89
C THR A 234 -10.80 7.12 -32.18
N ILE A 235 -11.97 7.58 -31.73
CA ILE A 235 -12.15 8.84 -31.02
C ILE A 235 -12.88 8.55 -29.71
N ASP A 236 -12.31 8.99 -28.59
CA ASP A 236 -12.90 8.80 -27.26
C ASP A 236 -13.94 9.88 -26.89
N GLY A 237 -14.53 9.75 -25.70
CA GLY A 237 -15.58 10.65 -25.21
C GLY A 237 -15.14 12.09 -24.99
N THR A 238 -13.83 12.32 -24.85
CA THR A 238 -13.24 13.65 -24.69
C THR A 238 -12.68 14.23 -25.98
N GLY A 239 -12.69 13.44 -27.07
CA GLY A 239 -12.15 13.84 -28.37
C GLY A 239 -10.71 13.38 -28.62
N GLY A 240 -10.14 12.55 -27.74
CA GLY A 240 -8.81 11.96 -27.94
C GLY A 240 -8.81 11.05 -29.18
N VAL A 241 -7.89 11.28 -30.12
CA VAL A 241 -7.85 10.57 -31.41
C VAL A 241 -6.64 9.63 -31.49
N VAL A 242 -6.90 8.39 -31.90
CA VAL A 242 -5.88 7.43 -32.28
C VAL A 242 -6.07 7.04 -33.74
N GLN A 243 -5.04 7.20 -34.55
CA GLN A 243 -4.97 6.75 -35.94
C GLN A 243 -4.21 5.43 -36.05
N PHE A 244 -4.70 4.54 -36.90
CA PHE A 244 -4.06 3.29 -37.26
C PHE A 244 -3.70 3.30 -38.74
N ASN A 245 -2.43 3.05 -39.06
CA ASN A 245 -1.97 2.87 -40.43
C ASN A 245 -1.45 1.45 -40.60
N TYR A 246 -1.80 0.87 -41.74
CA TYR A 246 -1.56 -0.53 -42.05
C TYR A 246 -0.44 -0.70 -43.08
N ASP A 247 0.25 -1.83 -43.02
CA ASP A 247 1.11 -2.30 -44.10
C ASP A 247 0.29 -2.82 -45.30
N ALA A 248 0.98 -3.28 -46.34
CA ALA A 248 0.36 -3.83 -47.55
C ALA A 248 -0.44 -5.13 -47.29
N ASN A 249 -0.16 -5.83 -46.19
CA ASN A 249 -0.82 -7.07 -45.81
C ASN A 249 -2.00 -6.85 -44.85
N GLY A 250 -2.20 -5.62 -44.37
CA GLY A 250 -3.30 -5.25 -43.49
C GLY A 250 -2.98 -5.34 -41.99
N TYR A 251 -1.70 -5.44 -41.61
CA TYR A 251 -1.27 -5.38 -40.21
C TYR A 251 -0.96 -3.93 -39.80
N VAL A 252 -1.26 -3.57 -38.55
CA VAL A 252 -1.00 -2.22 -38.03
C VAL A 252 0.51 -2.02 -37.95
N ARG A 253 1.05 -1.05 -38.71
CA ARG A 253 2.49 -0.73 -38.73
C ARG A 253 2.84 0.56 -38.00
N LYS A 254 1.87 1.45 -37.84
CA LYS A 254 2.03 2.77 -37.22
C LYS A 254 0.74 3.13 -36.50
N GLN A 255 0.88 3.59 -35.27
CA GLN A 255 -0.20 4.13 -34.47
C GLN A 255 0.17 5.56 -34.07
N VAL A 256 -0.70 6.52 -34.35
CA VAL A 256 -0.52 7.93 -33.96
C VAL A 256 -1.59 8.28 -32.95
N ARG A 257 -1.20 8.66 -31.73
CA ARG A 257 -2.09 9.27 -30.74
C ARG A 257 -1.86 10.78 -30.81
N PHE A 258 -2.92 11.54 -31.07
CA PHE A 258 -2.80 12.98 -31.25
C PHE A 258 -2.84 13.72 -29.92
N ALA A 259 -1.98 14.72 -29.75
CA ALA A 259 -2.02 15.63 -28.60
C ALA A 259 -3.22 16.58 -28.66
N ALA A 260 -3.70 16.88 -29.87
CA ALA A 260 -4.91 17.64 -30.10
C ALA A 260 -6.16 16.79 -29.89
N PHE A 261 -7.18 17.40 -29.28
CA PHE A 261 -8.53 16.85 -29.23
C PHE A 261 -9.28 17.17 -30.52
N ASP A 262 -9.98 16.19 -31.08
CA ASP A 262 -11.02 16.45 -32.06
C ASP A 262 -12.22 17.09 -31.34
N PRO A 263 -12.76 18.25 -31.80
CA PRO A 263 -13.90 18.90 -31.16
C PRO A 263 -15.21 18.10 -31.27
N ILE A 264 -15.17 16.88 -31.84
CA ILE A 264 -16.30 15.97 -32.00
C ILE A 264 -17.40 16.62 -32.86
N SER A 265 -17.21 16.58 -34.18
CA SER A 265 -18.21 17.08 -35.13
C SER A 265 -19.37 16.08 -35.36
N SER A 266 -20.47 16.53 -35.98
CA SER A 266 -21.57 15.62 -36.35
C SER A 266 -21.24 14.66 -37.51
N ASP A 267 -20.13 14.87 -38.23
CA ASP A 267 -19.68 14.01 -39.34
C ASP A 267 -18.24 13.53 -39.11
N GLN A 268 -18.10 12.29 -38.62
CA GLN A 268 -16.81 11.63 -38.41
C GLN A 268 -16.46 10.66 -39.54
N SER A 269 -16.73 11.05 -40.78
CA SER A 269 -16.32 10.26 -41.94
C SER A 269 -14.79 10.17 -42.07
N TYR A 270 -14.32 9.13 -42.74
CA TYR A 270 -12.90 8.94 -43.04
C TYR A 270 -12.26 10.16 -43.70
N SER A 271 -12.99 10.84 -44.60
CA SER A 271 -12.49 12.04 -45.29
C SER A 271 -12.27 13.24 -44.35
N VAL A 272 -13.16 13.42 -43.38
CA VAL A 272 -13.07 14.50 -42.38
C VAL A 272 -11.91 14.22 -41.43
N MET A 273 -11.86 13.01 -40.86
CA MET A 273 -10.79 12.64 -39.93
C MET A 273 -9.42 12.60 -40.59
N ASN A 274 -9.33 12.21 -41.86
CA ASN A 274 -8.06 12.27 -42.59
C ASN A 274 -7.60 13.71 -42.82
N THR A 275 -8.53 14.64 -43.09
CA THR A 275 -8.21 16.07 -43.21
C THR A 275 -7.77 16.65 -41.87
N TRP A 276 -8.50 16.34 -40.79
CA TRP A 276 -8.15 16.76 -39.44
C TRP A 276 -6.79 16.20 -39.00
N ALA A 277 -6.52 14.92 -39.25
CA ALA A 277 -5.22 14.30 -38.90
C ALA A 277 -4.07 14.99 -39.65
N GLN A 278 -4.26 15.37 -40.91
CA GLN A 278 -3.24 16.08 -41.69
C GLN A 278 -2.94 17.48 -41.15
N THR A 279 -3.93 18.19 -40.59
CA THR A 279 -3.67 19.52 -39.98
C THR A 279 -2.93 19.43 -38.66
N HIS A 280 -2.94 18.26 -37.99
CA HIS A 280 -2.27 18.04 -36.70
C HIS A 280 -1.05 17.11 -36.80
N ALA A 281 -0.70 16.63 -37.99
CA ALA A 281 0.40 15.69 -38.20
C ALA A 281 1.78 16.25 -37.83
N ALA A 282 1.93 17.59 -37.83
CA ALA A 282 3.17 18.29 -37.49
C ALA A 282 3.32 18.60 -35.99
N ASP A 283 2.32 18.26 -35.16
CA ASP A 283 2.40 18.44 -33.71
C ASP A 283 3.44 17.48 -33.12
N THR A 284 4.44 18.04 -32.45
CA THR A 284 5.56 17.29 -31.87
C THR A 284 5.19 16.53 -30.61
N ASP A 285 4.05 16.85 -29.98
CA ASP A 285 3.59 16.17 -28.78
C ASP A 285 2.79 14.90 -29.09
N ASN A 286 2.48 14.66 -30.37
CA ASN A 286 1.86 13.42 -30.84
C ASN A 286 2.72 12.20 -30.45
N ARG A 287 2.08 11.14 -29.95
CA ARG A 287 2.76 9.87 -29.64
C ARG A 287 2.65 8.94 -30.83
N ILE A 288 3.79 8.51 -31.38
CA ILE A 288 3.86 7.70 -32.60
C ILE A 288 4.61 6.42 -32.32
N ASP A 289 3.91 5.30 -32.35
CA ASP A 289 4.50 3.97 -32.20
C ASP A 289 4.51 3.25 -33.55
N TRP A 290 5.59 2.51 -33.82
CA TRP A 290 5.76 1.72 -35.03
C TRP A 290 5.95 0.24 -34.71
N THR A 291 5.38 -0.61 -35.55
CA THR A 291 5.54 -2.06 -35.48
C THR A 291 5.97 -2.59 -36.85
N PHE A 292 7.08 -3.31 -36.86
CA PHE A 292 7.64 -3.94 -38.05
C PHE A 292 7.53 -5.45 -37.94
N TYR A 293 7.10 -6.08 -39.02
CA TYR A 293 6.90 -7.52 -39.08
C TYR A 293 7.97 -8.19 -39.95
N ASP A 294 8.27 -9.45 -39.63
CA ASP A 294 9.05 -10.32 -40.49
C ASP A 294 8.20 -10.94 -41.62
N SER A 295 8.81 -11.79 -42.45
CA SER A 295 8.11 -12.47 -43.56
C SER A 295 7.07 -13.51 -43.13
N LEU A 296 7.04 -13.87 -41.84
CA LEU A 296 6.05 -14.77 -41.24
C LEU A 296 4.96 -14.00 -40.46
N HIS A 297 4.94 -12.67 -40.56
CA HIS A 297 4.02 -11.77 -39.88
C HIS A 297 4.13 -11.80 -38.35
N ARG A 298 5.33 -12.11 -37.83
CA ARG A 298 5.68 -11.97 -36.41
C ARG A 298 6.31 -10.60 -36.18
N VAL A 299 6.16 -10.04 -34.99
CA VAL A 299 6.72 -8.73 -34.65
C VAL A 299 8.25 -8.84 -34.59
N SER A 300 8.96 -8.10 -35.45
CA SER A 300 10.42 -8.05 -35.47
C SER A 300 10.95 -6.85 -34.70
N TYR A 301 10.31 -5.69 -34.80
CA TYR A 301 10.70 -4.46 -34.10
C TYR A 301 9.48 -3.68 -33.62
N ASN A 302 9.56 -3.17 -32.40
CA ASN A 302 8.71 -2.09 -31.90
C ASN A 302 9.56 -0.84 -31.74
N VAL A 303 9.06 0.31 -32.20
CA VAL A 303 9.76 1.60 -32.07
C VAL A 303 8.81 2.62 -31.50
N ASN A 304 9.17 3.24 -30.38
CA ASN A 304 8.35 4.27 -29.75
C ASN A 304 8.59 5.67 -30.36
N THR A 305 7.84 6.67 -29.90
CA THR A 305 7.93 8.05 -30.43
C THR A 305 9.33 8.67 -30.35
N LEU A 306 10.12 8.29 -29.34
CA LEU A 306 11.50 8.77 -29.16
C LEU A 306 12.51 8.01 -30.03
N GLY A 307 12.07 7.01 -30.80
CA GLY A 307 12.92 6.20 -31.68
C GLY A 307 13.61 5.04 -30.96
N TYR A 308 13.31 4.77 -29.69
CA TYR A 308 13.90 3.62 -29.00
C TYR A 308 13.29 2.31 -29.52
N VAL A 309 14.16 1.35 -29.84
CA VAL A 309 13.79 0.10 -30.52
C VAL A 309 13.85 -1.08 -29.56
N THR A 310 12.80 -1.90 -29.58
CA THR A 310 12.80 -3.27 -29.05
C THR A 310 12.74 -4.25 -30.22
N GLU A 311 13.77 -5.08 -30.38
CA GLU A 311 13.82 -6.16 -31.38
C GLU A 311 13.47 -7.50 -30.76
N HIS A 312 12.73 -8.31 -31.51
CA HIS A 312 12.38 -9.69 -31.17
C HIS A 312 12.96 -10.63 -32.23
N ARG A 313 13.70 -11.66 -31.80
CA ARG A 313 14.27 -12.68 -32.69
C ARG A 313 13.70 -14.04 -32.39
N TYR A 314 13.41 -14.79 -33.44
CA TYR A 314 12.79 -16.11 -33.34
C TYR A 314 13.68 -17.19 -33.95
N ASP A 315 13.54 -18.42 -33.43
CA ASP A 315 14.08 -19.60 -34.09
C ASP A 315 13.20 -20.06 -35.28
N ASN A 316 13.63 -21.14 -35.92
CA ASN A 316 12.93 -21.77 -37.04
C ASN A 316 11.62 -22.48 -36.63
N LEU A 317 11.33 -22.59 -35.32
CA LEU A 317 10.13 -23.18 -34.75
C LEU A 317 9.15 -22.12 -34.23
N ASN A 318 9.36 -20.84 -34.55
CA ASN A 318 8.55 -19.70 -34.12
C ASN A 318 8.61 -19.40 -32.62
N LYS A 319 9.70 -19.75 -31.94
CA LYS A 319 9.92 -19.42 -30.53
C LYS A 319 10.86 -18.22 -30.40
N GLU A 320 10.52 -17.29 -29.52
CA GLU A 320 11.33 -16.09 -29.27
C GLU A 320 12.61 -16.47 -28.52
N THR A 321 13.77 -16.23 -29.11
CA THR A 321 15.07 -16.61 -28.54
C THR A 321 15.84 -15.42 -27.95
N LEU A 322 15.46 -14.20 -28.34
CA LEU A 322 16.14 -12.99 -27.90
C LEU A 322 15.19 -11.80 -28.00
N THR A 323 15.10 -11.06 -26.91
CA THR A 323 14.56 -9.69 -26.90
C THR A 323 15.72 -8.73 -26.69
N ILE A 324 15.84 -7.70 -27.53
CA ILE A 324 16.91 -6.71 -27.46
C ILE A 324 16.29 -5.33 -27.34
N GLN A 325 16.65 -4.59 -26.31
CA GLN A 325 16.33 -3.18 -26.17
C GLN A 325 17.57 -2.36 -26.49
N TYR A 326 17.47 -1.46 -27.46
CA TYR A 326 18.60 -0.64 -27.88
C TYR A 326 18.63 0.69 -27.13
N ALA A 327 19.80 1.06 -26.60
CA ALA A 327 20.02 2.36 -25.96
C ALA A 327 19.95 3.54 -26.95
N GLY A 328 20.26 3.29 -28.23
CA GLY A 328 20.23 4.31 -29.28
C GLY A 328 18.82 4.53 -29.82
N ALA A 329 18.48 5.78 -30.11
CA ALA A 329 17.29 6.13 -30.87
C ALA A 329 17.54 5.99 -32.38
N TYR A 330 16.57 5.44 -33.10
CA TYR A 330 16.61 5.23 -34.54
C TYR A 330 15.45 5.99 -35.20
N ALA A 331 15.78 6.85 -36.17
CA ALA A 331 14.78 7.56 -36.94
C ALA A 331 13.96 6.58 -37.79
N VAL A 332 12.63 6.72 -37.74
CA VAL A 332 11.67 5.93 -38.51
C VAL A 332 10.65 6.87 -39.14
N ASP A 333 10.31 6.59 -40.40
CA ASP A 333 9.30 7.30 -41.18
C ASP A 333 8.38 6.35 -41.95
N ASP A 334 7.41 6.90 -42.70
CA ASP A 334 6.42 6.10 -43.44
C ASP A 334 7.02 5.26 -44.59
N ASN A 335 8.26 5.53 -45.00
CA ASN A 335 8.97 4.79 -46.04
C ASN A 335 9.93 3.74 -45.47
N THR A 336 10.13 3.74 -44.16
CA THR A 336 10.97 2.77 -43.46
C THR A 336 10.33 1.39 -43.58
N SER A 337 11.10 0.41 -44.05
CA SER A 337 10.75 -1.01 -44.09
C SER A 337 11.51 -1.78 -43.01
N THR A 338 11.08 -3.01 -42.69
CA THR A 338 11.81 -3.90 -41.77
C THR A 338 13.28 -4.06 -42.20
N GLY A 339 13.55 -4.20 -43.50
CA GLY A 339 14.92 -4.38 -44.01
C GLY A 339 15.79 -3.12 -43.91
N THR A 340 15.23 -1.93 -44.11
CA THR A 340 15.96 -0.67 -43.96
C THR A 340 16.26 -0.37 -42.50
N LEU A 341 15.30 -0.62 -41.58
CA LEU A 341 15.53 -0.47 -40.14
C LEU A 341 16.60 -1.45 -39.64
N ALA A 342 16.54 -2.71 -40.06
CA ALA A 342 17.58 -3.70 -39.75
C ALA A 342 18.97 -3.26 -40.26
N THR A 343 19.05 -2.64 -41.44
CA THR A 343 20.31 -2.10 -41.98
C THR A 343 20.84 -0.92 -41.14
N GLN A 344 19.95 -0.06 -40.63
CA GLN A 344 20.29 1.08 -39.79
C GLN A 344 20.80 0.66 -38.40
N ILE A 345 20.17 -0.36 -37.80
CA ILE A 345 20.59 -0.95 -36.52
C ILE A 345 21.91 -1.72 -36.69
N GLY A 346 22.05 -2.42 -37.81
CA GLY A 346 23.19 -3.27 -38.11
C GLY A 346 23.05 -4.67 -37.52
N ASN A 347 23.93 -5.58 -37.96
CA ASN A 347 23.86 -7.00 -37.59
C ASN A 347 24.53 -7.33 -36.24
N THR A 348 25.29 -6.39 -35.67
CA THR A 348 26.02 -6.58 -34.42
C THR A 348 25.27 -5.89 -33.29
N ILE A 349 24.93 -6.63 -32.24
CA ILE A 349 24.25 -6.08 -31.07
C ILE A 349 25.24 -5.19 -30.30
N PRO A 350 24.94 -3.90 -30.04
CA PRO A 350 25.79 -3.02 -29.25
C PRO A 350 25.94 -3.51 -27.80
N ALA A 351 27.10 -3.28 -27.20
CA ALA A 351 27.34 -3.60 -25.79
C ALA A 351 26.47 -2.78 -24.82
N THR A 352 25.86 -1.69 -25.28
CA THR A 352 24.93 -0.85 -24.51
C THR A 352 23.48 -1.33 -24.56
N ALA A 353 23.17 -2.36 -25.36
CA ALA A 353 21.81 -2.89 -25.48
C ALA A 353 21.52 -3.90 -24.35
N ILE A 354 20.35 -3.76 -23.72
CA ILE A 354 19.85 -4.77 -22.79
C ILE A 354 19.32 -5.95 -23.60
N GLN A 355 19.74 -7.15 -23.22
CA GLN A 355 19.36 -8.38 -23.89
C GLN A 355 18.74 -9.35 -22.90
N THR A 356 17.62 -9.94 -23.30
CA THR A 356 17.04 -11.10 -22.61
C THR A 356 17.09 -12.28 -23.57
N LYS A 357 17.91 -13.28 -23.26
CA LYS A 357 18.03 -14.48 -24.08
C LYS A 357 17.16 -15.60 -23.51
N MET A 358 16.49 -16.34 -24.38
CA MET A 358 15.67 -17.48 -24.03
C MET A 358 16.17 -18.73 -24.76
N THR A 359 16.21 -19.86 -24.07
CA THR A 359 16.43 -21.17 -24.69
C THR A 359 15.30 -22.11 -24.33
N TYR A 360 15.09 -23.12 -25.18
CA TYR A 360 14.00 -24.07 -25.05
C TYR A 360 14.53 -25.49 -25.05
N ASP A 361 13.85 -26.36 -24.30
CA ASP A 361 14.12 -27.79 -24.34
C ASP A 361 13.59 -28.43 -25.63
N ASN A 362 13.82 -29.75 -25.78
CA ASN A 362 13.39 -30.50 -26.96
C ASN A 362 11.86 -30.56 -27.13
N ASP A 363 11.10 -30.37 -26.04
CA ASP A 363 9.63 -30.32 -26.04
C ASP A 363 9.11 -28.91 -26.32
N GLY A 364 10.02 -27.92 -26.37
CA GLY A 364 9.73 -26.53 -26.67
C GLY A 364 9.27 -25.68 -25.50
N ARG A 365 9.51 -26.14 -24.27
CA ARG A 365 9.29 -25.38 -23.04
C ARG A 365 10.51 -24.51 -22.76
N LEU A 366 10.32 -23.37 -22.09
CA LEU A 366 11.40 -22.45 -21.72
C LEU A 366 12.36 -23.13 -20.75
N SER A 367 13.57 -23.46 -21.18
CA SER A 367 14.56 -24.14 -20.32
C SER A 367 15.39 -23.15 -19.53
N ASP A 368 15.71 -22.00 -20.12
CA ASP A 368 16.59 -21.01 -19.51
C ASP A 368 16.29 -19.60 -20.00
N THR A 369 16.50 -18.65 -19.10
CA THR A 369 16.58 -17.23 -19.42
C THR A 369 17.93 -16.68 -18.99
N TYR A 370 18.44 -15.71 -19.73
CA TYR A 370 19.64 -14.95 -19.37
C TYR A 370 19.27 -13.47 -19.36
N ASN A 371 19.60 -12.77 -18.27
CA ASN A 371 19.41 -11.33 -18.17
C ASN A 371 20.50 -10.56 -18.95
N GLY A 372 20.45 -9.22 -18.94
CA GLY A 372 21.38 -8.39 -19.71
C GLY A 372 22.85 -8.41 -19.25
N ILE A 373 23.15 -8.99 -18.08
CA ILE A 373 24.52 -9.29 -17.62
C ILE A 373 24.87 -10.79 -17.77
N ASN A 374 24.03 -11.54 -18.50
CA ASN A 374 24.18 -12.96 -18.82
C ASN A 374 24.11 -13.91 -17.61
N VAL A 375 23.49 -13.50 -16.50
CA VAL A 375 23.16 -14.42 -15.40
C VAL A 375 21.97 -15.29 -15.80
N ARG A 376 22.11 -16.60 -15.58
CA ARG A 376 21.17 -17.64 -16.02
C ARG A 376 20.12 -17.96 -14.95
N THR A 377 18.86 -18.01 -15.33
CA THR A 377 17.80 -18.70 -14.57
C THR A 377 17.39 -19.96 -15.32
N HIS A 378 17.42 -21.11 -14.65
CA HIS A 378 17.13 -22.42 -15.21
C HIS A 378 15.77 -22.94 -14.72
N TYR A 379 15.04 -23.60 -15.61
CA TYR A 379 13.72 -24.19 -15.35
C TYR A 379 13.77 -25.69 -15.68
N ALA A 380 13.43 -26.52 -14.69
CA ALA A 380 13.29 -27.96 -14.89
C ALA A 380 11.82 -28.36 -14.86
N TYR A 381 11.46 -29.33 -15.70
CA TYR A 381 10.09 -29.82 -15.82
C TYR A 381 10.04 -31.33 -15.62
N ASN A 382 8.93 -31.81 -15.05
CA ASN A 382 8.64 -33.23 -15.04
C ASN A 382 8.21 -33.72 -16.45
N ALA A 383 7.99 -35.04 -16.58
CA ALA A 383 7.54 -35.66 -17.84
C ALA A 383 6.18 -35.14 -18.34
N LEU A 384 5.42 -34.43 -17.51
CA LEU A 384 4.12 -33.85 -17.83
C LEU A 384 4.22 -32.37 -18.22
N GLY A 385 5.43 -31.79 -18.20
CA GLY A 385 5.66 -30.37 -18.52
C GLY A 385 5.32 -29.40 -17.40
N GLN A 386 5.17 -29.88 -16.17
CA GLN A 386 4.99 -29.02 -15.00
C GLN A 386 6.35 -28.65 -14.42
N LEU A 387 6.50 -27.40 -13.99
CA LEU A 387 7.76 -26.85 -13.47
C LEU A 387 8.10 -27.50 -12.13
N THR A 388 9.20 -28.25 -12.02
CA THR A 388 9.64 -28.87 -10.76
C THR A 388 10.65 -28.02 -10.02
N ASP A 389 11.47 -27.28 -10.77
CA ASP A 389 12.57 -26.51 -10.20
C ASP A 389 12.74 -25.20 -10.94
N ARG A 390 12.92 -24.12 -10.17
CA ARG A 390 13.41 -22.84 -10.67
C ARG A 390 14.72 -22.54 -9.98
N THR A 391 15.81 -22.51 -10.73
CA THR A 391 17.14 -22.21 -10.19
C THR A 391 17.61 -20.85 -10.69
N GLU A 392 17.78 -19.89 -9.78
CA GLU A 392 18.38 -18.59 -10.08
C GLU A 392 19.89 -18.66 -10.01
N ALA A 393 20.58 -17.81 -10.79
CA ALA A 393 22.04 -17.81 -10.92
C ALA A 393 22.62 -19.21 -11.21
N TYR A 394 21.94 -19.99 -12.06
CA TYR A 394 22.31 -21.37 -12.34
C TYR A 394 23.72 -21.48 -12.93
N GLY A 395 24.58 -22.25 -12.27
CA GLY A 395 25.99 -22.43 -12.64
C GLY A 395 26.94 -21.47 -11.93
N GLU A 396 26.42 -20.48 -11.20
CA GLU A 396 27.21 -19.58 -10.35
C GLU A 396 27.29 -20.10 -8.90
N THR A 397 28.20 -19.52 -8.11
CA THR A 397 28.40 -19.92 -6.70
C THR A 397 27.17 -19.65 -5.83
N LEU A 398 26.36 -18.66 -6.21
CA LEU A 398 25.13 -18.26 -5.51
C LEU A 398 23.87 -18.96 -6.05
N ALA A 399 24.02 -20.02 -6.86
CA ALA A 399 22.88 -20.74 -7.40
C ALA A 399 21.97 -21.25 -6.29
N ARG A 400 20.67 -21.01 -6.43
CA ARG A 400 19.65 -21.44 -5.46
C ARG A 400 18.38 -21.91 -6.16
N THR A 401 17.72 -22.90 -5.58
CA THR A 401 16.59 -23.58 -6.23
C THR A 401 15.35 -23.49 -5.36
N THR A 402 14.23 -23.14 -5.99
CA THR A 402 12.88 -23.33 -5.44
C THR A 402 12.29 -24.58 -6.08
N HIS A 403 11.76 -25.48 -5.24
CA HIS A 403 11.15 -26.73 -5.71
C HIS A 403 9.62 -26.64 -5.66
N TYR A 404 8.99 -27.28 -6.64
CA TYR A 404 7.54 -27.34 -6.76
C TYR A 404 7.12 -28.82 -6.87
N ALA A 405 6.14 -29.22 -6.05
CA ALA A 405 5.50 -30.52 -6.15
C ALA A 405 4.03 -30.36 -6.53
N TYR A 406 3.50 -31.36 -7.22
CA TYR A 406 2.12 -31.38 -7.68
C TYR A 406 1.39 -32.60 -7.15
N ASP A 407 0.10 -32.44 -6.88
CA ASP A 407 -0.77 -33.53 -6.46
C ASP A 407 -1.14 -34.46 -7.63
N ALA A 408 -1.82 -35.57 -7.31
CA ALA A 408 -2.26 -36.54 -8.33
C ALA A 408 -3.29 -35.98 -9.34
N ALA A 409 -3.83 -34.78 -9.13
CA ALA A 409 -4.66 -34.07 -10.09
C ALA A 409 -3.87 -33.03 -10.94
N GLY A 410 -2.56 -32.88 -10.68
CA GLY A 410 -1.68 -31.94 -11.35
C GLY A 410 -1.71 -30.50 -10.82
N ARG A 411 -2.28 -30.28 -9.62
CA ARG A 411 -2.31 -28.98 -8.94
C ARG A 411 -1.08 -28.81 -8.05
N LEU A 412 -0.59 -27.59 -7.85
CA LEU A 412 0.58 -27.31 -7.01
C LEU A 412 0.28 -27.68 -5.54
N SER A 413 0.92 -28.71 -5.00
CA SER A 413 0.72 -29.15 -3.62
C SER A 413 1.76 -28.57 -2.66
N ASP A 414 2.99 -28.38 -3.13
CA ASP A 414 4.09 -27.95 -2.27
C ASP A 414 4.97 -26.97 -3.01
N THR A 415 5.37 -25.91 -2.31
CA THR A 415 6.51 -25.07 -2.72
C THR A 415 7.55 -25.15 -1.61
N THR A 416 8.75 -25.60 -1.95
CA THR A 416 9.90 -25.60 -1.05
C THR A 416 10.79 -24.43 -1.42
N ASP A 417 10.91 -23.46 -0.51
CA ASP A 417 11.79 -22.32 -0.71
C ASP A 417 13.28 -22.70 -0.56
N VAL A 418 14.15 -21.70 -0.71
CA VAL A 418 15.61 -21.87 -0.70
C VAL A 418 16.18 -22.22 0.68
N LEU A 419 15.37 -22.10 1.76
CA LEU A 419 15.71 -22.56 3.10
C LEU A 419 15.25 -23.99 3.37
N GLY A 420 14.48 -24.58 2.45
CA GLY A 420 13.82 -25.87 2.66
C GLY A 420 12.47 -25.76 3.36
N THR A 421 11.93 -24.55 3.58
CA THR A 421 10.61 -24.37 4.16
C THR A 421 9.54 -24.71 3.14
N VAL A 422 8.66 -25.63 3.53
CA VAL A 422 7.58 -26.11 2.68
C VAL A 422 6.30 -25.34 2.99
N THR A 423 5.72 -24.74 1.95
CA THR A 423 4.32 -24.30 1.94
C THR A 423 3.50 -25.37 1.25
N HIS A 424 2.68 -26.07 2.03
CA HIS A 424 1.76 -27.10 1.57
C HIS A 424 0.37 -26.52 1.33
N VAL A 425 -0.28 -26.97 0.26
CA VAL A 425 -1.63 -26.56 -0.12
C VAL A 425 -2.48 -27.81 -0.35
N ASP A 426 -3.53 -27.94 0.44
CA ASP A 426 -4.53 -28.98 0.29
C ASP A 426 -5.76 -28.43 -0.45
N TYR A 427 -6.34 -29.28 -1.31
CA TYR A 427 -7.49 -28.91 -2.13
C TYR A 427 -8.71 -29.77 -1.79
N ASN A 428 -9.88 -29.13 -1.71
CA ASN A 428 -11.15 -29.83 -1.60
C ASN A 428 -11.50 -30.59 -2.90
N ALA A 429 -12.60 -31.35 -2.87
CA ALA A 429 -13.07 -32.14 -4.00
C ALA A 429 -13.49 -31.32 -5.23
N PHE A 430 -13.55 -29.99 -5.10
CA PHE A 430 -13.96 -29.05 -6.14
C PHE A 430 -12.79 -28.28 -6.76
N GLY A 431 -11.54 -28.56 -6.37
CA GLY A 431 -10.40 -27.83 -6.93
C GLY A 431 -9.95 -26.61 -6.13
N GLN A 432 -10.61 -26.29 -5.02
CA GLN A 432 -10.36 -25.06 -4.28
C GLN A 432 -9.43 -25.32 -3.10
N VAL A 433 -8.62 -24.32 -2.73
CA VAL A 433 -7.73 -24.37 -1.57
C VAL A 433 -8.57 -24.56 -0.33
N ALA A 434 -8.37 -25.67 0.38
CA ALA A 434 -9.07 -25.98 1.62
C ALA A 434 -8.19 -25.69 2.84
N ASP A 435 -6.88 -25.89 2.71
CA ASP A 435 -5.91 -25.65 3.76
C ASP A 435 -4.57 -25.21 3.14
N THR A 436 -3.90 -24.27 3.80
CA THR A 436 -2.55 -23.82 3.48
C THR A 436 -1.68 -23.84 4.72
N ILE A 437 -0.64 -24.67 4.71
CA ILE A 437 0.29 -24.85 5.83
C ILE A 437 1.67 -24.36 5.42
N ARG A 438 2.17 -23.31 6.07
CA ARG A 438 3.57 -22.87 5.93
C ARG A 438 4.43 -23.48 7.04
N GLY A 439 5.60 -24.00 6.69
CA GLY A 439 6.46 -24.75 7.63
C GLY A 439 6.08 -26.23 7.73
N TYR A 440 5.44 -26.79 6.70
CA TYR A 440 4.99 -28.17 6.68
C TYR A 440 6.16 -29.15 6.97
N ASN A 441 5.94 -30.13 7.85
CA ASN A 441 6.96 -31.05 8.41
C ASN A 441 8.04 -30.42 9.31
N VAL A 442 7.88 -29.17 9.76
CA VAL A 442 8.75 -28.54 10.77
C VAL A 442 8.10 -28.65 12.17
N PRO A 443 8.76 -29.25 13.18
CA PRO A 443 8.13 -29.57 14.47
C PRO A 443 7.66 -28.39 15.34
N ALA A 444 8.01 -27.14 15.04
CA ALA A 444 7.91 -26.04 16.02
C ALA A 444 7.24 -24.75 15.53
N VAL A 445 7.05 -24.54 14.22
CA VAL A 445 6.44 -23.29 13.72
C VAL A 445 5.67 -23.54 12.43
N THR A 446 4.35 -23.68 12.53
CA THR A 446 3.47 -23.72 11.37
C THR A 446 2.36 -22.70 11.51
N THR A 447 2.10 -21.97 10.44
CA THR A 447 0.88 -21.20 10.27
C THR A 447 -0.03 -21.99 9.33
N GLU A 448 -1.27 -22.21 9.75
CA GLU A 448 -2.29 -22.98 9.04
C GLU A 448 -3.46 -22.03 8.71
N THR A 449 -3.98 -22.11 7.49
CA THR A 449 -5.15 -21.34 7.05
C THR A 449 -6.17 -22.29 6.45
N ASP A 450 -7.28 -22.49 7.17
CA ASP A 450 -8.40 -23.32 6.71
C ASP A 450 -9.47 -22.47 6.01
N ASP A 451 -9.81 -22.83 4.79
CA ASP A 451 -10.84 -22.17 3.98
C ASP A 451 -12.05 -23.08 3.74
N THR A 452 -13.24 -22.53 4.00
CA THR A 452 -14.53 -23.20 3.73
C THR A 452 -15.31 -22.46 2.67
N TYR A 453 -16.08 -23.19 1.85
CA TYR A 453 -16.83 -22.62 0.74
C TYR A 453 -18.26 -23.12 0.71
N ASP A 454 -19.17 -22.32 0.16
CA ASP A 454 -20.51 -22.78 -0.20
C ASP A 454 -20.51 -23.66 -1.47
N THR A 455 -21.68 -24.14 -1.89
CA THR A 455 -21.82 -25.00 -3.09
C THR A 455 -21.67 -24.26 -4.41
N ASP A 456 -21.57 -22.93 -4.41
CA ASP A 456 -21.19 -22.15 -5.61
C ASP A 456 -19.70 -21.83 -5.63
N GLY A 457 -18.98 -22.16 -4.55
CA GLY A 457 -17.55 -21.93 -4.43
C GLY A 457 -17.15 -20.58 -3.87
N ARG A 458 -18.07 -19.88 -3.21
CA ARG A 458 -17.78 -18.63 -2.50
C ARG A 458 -17.25 -18.93 -1.10
N LEU A 459 -16.21 -18.22 -0.67
CA LEU A 459 -15.54 -18.41 0.63
C LEU A 459 -16.49 -18.03 1.77
N THR A 460 -16.83 -18.95 2.66
CA THR A 460 -17.74 -18.72 3.79
C THR A 460 -17.02 -18.51 5.12
N ALA A 461 -15.83 -19.09 5.28
CA ALA A 461 -14.99 -18.83 6.44
C ALA A 461 -13.52 -19.09 6.13
N GLU A 462 -12.65 -18.25 6.71
CA GLU A 462 -11.19 -18.41 6.77
C GLU A 462 -10.83 -18.53 8.27
N THR A 463 -10.15 -19.61 8.65
CA THR A 463 -9.61 -19.80 10.00
C THR A 463 -8.11 -19.80 9.94
N LYS A 464 -7.46 -18.80 10.56
CA LYS A 464 -6.00 -18.80 10.70
C LYS A 464 -5.65 -19.34 12.06
N ALA A 465 -4.93 -20.45 12.06
CA ALA A 465 -4.51 -21.14 13.27
C ALA A 465 -2.99 -21.24 13.38
N ALA A 466 -2.54 -21.15 14.61
CA ALA A 466 -1.25 -21.64 15.04
C ALA A 466 -1.51 -22.87 15.91
N HIS A 467 -1.32 -24.06 15.36
CA HIS A 467 -1.49 -25.36 16.01
C HIS A 467 -2.53 -25.41 17.15
N SER A 468 -3.77 -25.81 16.83
CA SER A 468 -4.85 -26.23 17.74
C SER A 468 -5.24 -25.33 18.94
N LEU A 469 -4.70 -24.13 19.16
CA LEU A 469 -4.96 -23.34 20.39
C LEU A 469 -5.26 -21.85 20.19
N VAL A 470 -4.78 -21.19 19.13
CA VAL A 470 -5.15 -19.79 18.83
C VAL A 470 -5.66 -19.72 17.40
N ASN A 471 -6.93 -19.34 17.24
CA ASN A 471 -7.53 -19.15 15.92
C ASN A 471 -8.25 -17.80 15.80
N THR A 472 -7.91 -17.07 14.73
CA THR A 472 -8.76 -15.99 14.23
C THR A 472 -9.71 -16.59 13.21
N LEU A 473 -10.98 -16.25 13.30
CA LEU A 473 -12.03 -16.70 12.39
C LEU A 473 -12.62 -15.48 11.69
N THR A 474 -12.55 -15.48 10.36
CA THR A 474 -13.29 -14.54 9.52
C THR A 474 -14.40 -15.28 8.80
N THR A 475 -15.65 -14.84 8.95
CA THR A 475 -16.79 -15.45 8.24
C THR A 475 -17.46 -14.46 7.29
N PHE A 476 -18.02 -14.98 6.22
CA PHE A 476 -18.71 -14.23 5.19
C PHE A 476 -20.13 -14.76 4.98
N ALA A 477 -21.09 -13.84 4.89
CA ALA A 477 -22.45 -14.14 4.47
C ALA A 477 -22.73 -13.51 3.11
N TYR A 478 -23.55 -14.16 2.28
CA TYR A 478 -23.84 -13.74 0.91
C TYR A 478 -25.36 -13.67 0.67
N ASP A 479 -25.77 -12.76 -0.21
CA ASP A 479 -27.03 -12.88 -0.94
C ASP A 479 -26.80 -13.57 -2.30
N ALA A 480 -27.71 -13.39 -3.26
CA ALA A 480 -27.56 -13.94 -4.61
C ALA A 480 -26.31 -13.46 -5.34
N PHE A 481 -25.90 -12.21 -5.09
CA PHE A 481 -24.93 -11.50 -5.92
C PHE A 481 -23.74 -10.95 -5.13
N ASN A 482 -23.91 -10.72 -3.82
CA ASN A 482 -23.01 -9.89 -3.02
C ASN A 482 -22.72 -10.48 -1.63
N VAL A 483 -21.60 -10.06 -1.03
CA VAL A 483 -21.30 -10.28 0.39
C VAL A 483 -22.19 -9.35 1.22
N THR A 484 -22.98 -9.86 2.15
CA THR A 484 -23.86 -9.05 3.01
C THR A 484 -23.29 -8.81 4.40
N SER A 485 -22.37 -9.65 4.86
CA SER A 485 -21.72 -9.51 6.15
C SER A 485 -20.33 -10.12 6.13
N LYS A 486 -19.39 -9.47 6.81
CA LYS A 486 -18.09 -9.99 7.20
C LYS A 486 -17.97 -9.91 8.71
N VAL A 487 -17.62 -11.01 9.37
CA VAL A 487 -17.38 -11.02 10.82
C VAL A 487 -15.94 -11.42 11.05
N ASP A 488 -15.15 -10.50 11.61
CA ASP A 488 -13.77 -10.76 12.05
C ASP A 488 -13.79 -10.99 13.57
N GLY A 489 -13.40 -12.17 14.01
CA GLY A 489 -13.47 -12.56 15.41
C GLY A 489 -12.40 -13.57 15.81
N ALA A 490 -12.40 -13.89 17.09
CA ALA A 490 -11.85 -15.16 17.55
C ALA A 490 -12.92 -16.24 17.43
N ASN A 491 -12.56 -17.50 17.64
CA ASN A 491 -13.54 -18.59 17.82
C ASN A 491 -14.41 -18.41 19.09
N ASP A 492 -14.20 -17.33 19.85
CA ASP A 492 -15.15 -16.78 20.82
C ASP A 492 -15.81 -15.51 20.25
N SER A 493 -17.14 -15.55 20.06
CA SER A 493 -17.96 -14.46 19.52
C SER A 493 -17.99 -13.18 20.38
N SER A 494 -17.40 -13.19 21.58
CA SER A 494 -17.45 -12.08 22.53
C SER A 494 -16.64 -10.82 22.13
N VAL A 495 -15.76 -10.91 21.12
CA VAL A 495 -14.87 -9.81 20.67
C VAL A 495 -14.96 -9.55 19.16
N ALA A 496 -16.02 -10.01 18.49
CA ALA A 496 -16.11 -9.93 17.03
C ALA A 496 -16.49 -8.53 16.51
N THR A 497 -15.78 -8.07 15.47
CA THR A 497 -16.19 -6.93 14.64
C THR A 497 -17.08 -7.44 13.52
N THR A 498 -18.28 -6.87 13.37
CA THR A 498 -19.17 -7.21 12.24
C THR A 498 -19.22 -6.03 11.27
N THR A 499 -18.87 -6.27 10.02
CA THR A 499 -19.06 -5.31 8.92
C THR A 499 -20.24 -5.76 8.07
N ALA A 500 -21.35 -5.03 8.16
CA ALA A 500 -22.54 -5.28 7.36
C ALA A 500 -22.53 -4.44 6.07
N TYR A 501 -22.82 -5.08 4.94
CA TYR A 501 -22.93 -4.44 3.64
C TYR A 501 -24.38 -4.43 3.18
N THR A 502 -24.86 -3.28 2.71
CA THR A 502 -26.15 -3.19 2.02
C THR A 502 -25.94 -2.70 0.61
N TYR A 503 -26.82 -3.12 -0.28
CA TYR A 503 -26.75 -2.82 -1.71
C TYR A 503 -28.04 -2.16 -2.17
N ASP A 504 -27.93 -1.27 -3.15
CA ASP A 504 -29.09 -0.74 -3.85
C ASP A 504 -29.78 -1.83 -4.69
N ASN A 505 -30.93 -1.51 -5.29
CA ASN A 505 -31.69 -2.48 -6.10
C ASN A 505 -30.95 -2.94 -7.36
N PHE A 506 -29.78 -2.38 -7.67
CA PHE A 506 -28.95 -2.71 -8.81
C PHE A 506 -27.68 -3.49 -8.42
N GLY A 507 -27.54 -3.86 -7.13
CA GLY A 507 -26.40 -4.62 -6.62
C GLY A 507 -25.16 -3.77 -6.36
N ARG A 508 -25.26 -2.44 -6.29
CA ARG A 508 -24.13 -1.56 -5.97
C ARG A 508 -24.12 -1.26 -4.47
N LEU A 509 -22.93 -1.18 -3.87
CA LEU A 509 -22.76 -1.00 -2.42
C LEU A 509 -23.40 0.32 -1.96
N ALA A 510 -24.48 0.26 -1.19
CA ALA A 510 -25.17 1.44 -0.67
C ALA A 510 -24.60 1.87 0.68
N THR A 511 -24.33 0.91 1.58
CA THR A 511 -23.73 1.20 2.89
C THR A 511 -22.77 0.11 3.33
N GLU A 512 -21.73 0.53 4.04
CA GLU A 512 -20.87 -0.32 4.86
C GLU A 512 -21.05 0.12 6.33
N THR A 513 -21.47 -0.78 7.21
CA THR A 513 -21.63 -0.48 8.64
C THR A 513 -20.72 -1.38 9.45
N LYS A 514 -19.66 -0.81 10.04
CA LYS A 514 -18.79 -1.49 10.98
C LYS A 514 -19.40 -1.37 12.37
N ALA A 515 -19.82 -2.49 12.93
CA ALA A 515 -20.38 -2.59 14.28
C ALA A 515 -19.35 -3.18 15.25
N TYR A 516 -19.13 -2.46 16.34
CA TYR A 516 -18.18 -2.77 17.40
C TYR A 516 -18.93 -3.43 18.58
N GLY A 517 -19.52 -4.59 18.36
CA GLY A 517 -20.37 -5.26 19.35
C GLY A 517 -21.77 -4.62 19.48
N THR A 518 -22.28 -4.44 20.71
CA THR A 518 -23.71 -4.15 20.95
C THR A 518 -24.13 -2.67 20.89
N GLY A 519 -23.31 -1.72 20.40
CA GLY A 519 -23.76 -0.31 20.43
C GLY A 519 -23.02 0.75 19.61
N ALA A 520 -21.70 0.66 19.39
CA ALA A 520 -20.99 1.64 18.57
C ALA A 520 -20.88 1.12 17.13
N ALA A 521 -21.30 1.94 16.17
CA ALA A 521 -21.16 1.63 14.75
C ALA A 521 -20.56 2.83 14.01
N SER A 522 -19.83 2.56 12.94
CA SER A 522 -19.44 3.55 11.94
C SER A 522 -20.08 3.15 10.61
N THR A 523 -20.91 4.01 10.05
CA THR A 523 -21.55 3.76 8.75
C THR A 523 -20.94 4.64 7.67
N THR A 524 -20.48 4.04 6.58
CA THR A 524 -20.14 4.74 5.34
C THR A 524 -21.25 4.49 4.33
N SER A 525 -21.77 5.53 3.69
CA SER A 525 -22.76 5.40 2.61
C SER A 525 -22.23 5.90 1.28
N TYR A 526 -22.72 5.31 0.19
CA TYR A 526 -22.29 5.60 -1.16
C TYR A 526 -23.50 5.94 -2.04
N GLN A 527 -23.32 6.93 -2.90
CA GLN A 527 -24.25 7.27 -3.96
C GLN A 527 -23.51 7.22 -5.29
N TYR A 528 -24.24 6.90 -6.36
CA TYR A 528 -23.65 6.67 -7.67
C TYR A 528 -24.26 7.59 -8.72
N ASN A 529 -23.45 7.99 -9.70
CA ASN A 529 -23.93 8.61 -10.92
C ASN A 529 -24.58 7.57 -11.85
N ALA A 530 -25.08 8.02 -13.01
CA ALA A 530 -25.70 7.14 -13.98
C ALA A 530 -24.76 6.03 -14.49
N PHE A 531 -23.45 6.28 -14.55
CA PHE A 531 -22.43 5.30 -14.96
C PHE A 531 -22.01 4.32 -13.85
N SER A 532 -22.73 4.28 -12.72
CA SER A 532 -22.40 3.46 -11.56
C SER A 532 -21.04 3.78 -10.93
N GLN A 533 -20.56 5.01 -11.10
CA GLN A 533 -19.39 5.53 -10.41
C GLN A 533 -19.83 6.29 -9.16
N VAL A 534 -19.06 6.21 -8.08
CA VAL A 534 -19.38 6.89 -6.81
C VAL A 534 -19.41 8.40 -7.05
N SER A 535 -20.56 9.05 -6.84
CA SER A 535 -20.73 10.50 -6.89
C SER A 535 -20.64 11.15 -5.51
N PHE A 536 -21.06 10.42 -4.47
CA PHE A 536 -20.90 10.83 -3.08
C PHE A 536 -20.49 9.65 -2.20
N ARG A 537 -19.58 9.89 -1.27
CA ARG A 537 -19.28 9.02 -0.12
C ARG A 537 -19.53 9.82 1.15
N THR A 538 -20.32 9.29 2.07
CA THR A 538 -20.53 9.92 3.38
C THR A 538 -19.99 9.00 4.46
N ASP A 539 -18.86 9.37 5.06
CA ASP A 539 -18.23 8.68 6.17
C ASP A 539 -18.91 9.11 7.48
N GLY A 540 -19.16 8.19 8.41
CA GLY A 540 -19.84 8.48 9.68
C GLY A 540 -21.33 8.83 9.52
N ALA A 541 -22.00 8.29 8.50
CA ALA A 541 -23.37 8.60 8.11
C ALA A 541 -24.44 8.35 9.21
N ASN A 542 -24.11 7.55 10.23
CA ASN A 542 -24.96 7.34 11.40
C ASN A 542 -24.84 8.46 12.46
N ASP A 543 -23.89 9.38 12.32
CA ASP A 543 -23.72 10.59 13.12
C ASP A 543 -23.83 11.83 12.22
N ASN A 544 -25.04 12.37 12.08
CA ASN A 544 -25.30 13.54 11.23
C ASN A 544 -24.56 14.82 11.66
N THR A 545 -23.98 14.85 12.86
CA THR A 545 -23.25 15.99 13.41
C THR A 545 -21.81 16.03 12.92
N ASN A 546 -21.19 14.86 12.76
CA ASN A 546 -19.78 14.71 12.42
C ASN A 546 -19.54 14.03 11.05
N ALA A 547 -20.61 13.59 10.38
CA ALA A 547 -20.52 12.94 9.08
C ALA A 547 -19.77 13.82 8.06
N THR A 548 -18.85 13.20 7.33
CA THR A 548 -18.06 13.86 6.29
C THR A 548 -18.51 13.35 4.92
N THR A 549 -19.05 14.24 4.09
CA THR A 549 -19.43 13.89 2.70
C THR A 549 -18.33 14.31 1.73
N THR A 550 -17.89 13.39 0.90
CA THR A 550 -16.95 13.62 -0.20
C THR A 550 -17.71 13.47 -1.52
N ALA A 551 -17.63 14.48 -2.39
CA ALA A 551 -18.24 14.47 -3.72
C ALA A 551 -17.18 14.18 -4.80
N PHE A 552 -17.55 13.41 -5.82
CA PHE A 552 -16.68 13.04 -6.93
C PHE A 552 -17.32 13.38 -8.28
N LEU A 553 -16.57 14.05 -9.16
CA LEU A 553 -16.98 14.35 -10.54
C LEU A 553 -16.05 13.64 -11.53
N TYR A 554 -16.59 13.25 -12.69
CA TYR A 554 -15.84 12.50 -13.70
C TYR A 554 -16.01 13.14 -15.08
N ASP A 555 -15.02 12.94 -15.95
CA ASP A 555 -15.13 13.32 -17.36
C ASP A 555 -15.89 12.27 -18.21
N LEU A 556 -15.95 12.52 -19.51
CA LEU A 556 -16.60 11.67 -20.50
C LEU A 556 -15.87 10.35 -20.80
N ASN A 557 -14.66 10.17 -20.29
CA ASN A 557 -13.95 8.89 -20.29
C ASN A 557 -14.06 8.17 -18.94
N GLY A 558 -14.69 8.80 -17.94
CA GLY A 558 -14.86 8.26 -16.60
C GLY A 558 -13.67 8.46 -15.67
N ARG A 559 -12.76 9.37 -16.00
CA ARG A 559 -11.63 9.77 -15.15
C ARG A 559 -12.09 10.82 -14.13
N LEU A 560 -11.56 10.77 -12.91
CA LEU A 560 -11.91 11.70 -11.82
C LEU A 560 -11.43 13.12 -12.15
N THR A 561 -12.33 14.10 -12.17
CA THR A 561 -12.01 15.52 -12.45
C THR A 561 -12.04 16.38 -11.20
N ASP A 562 -12.90 16.05 -10.23
CA ASP A 562 -12.96 16.76 -8.96
C ASP A 562 -13.24 15.81 -7.82
N GLU A 563 -12.53 16.00 -6.72
CA GLU A 563 -12.83 15.43 -5.42
C GLU A 563 -13.03 16.58 -4.43
N THR A 564 -14.22 16.69 -3.85
CA THR A 564 -14.51 17.70 -2.83
C THR A 564 -14.83 17.01 -1.51
N ARG A 565 -13.86 16.98 -0.58
CA ARG A 565 -14.05 16.49 0.78
C ARG A 565 -14.80 17.52 1.60
N ALA A 566 -15.59 17.06 2.58
CA ALA A 566 -16.44 17.93 3.40
C ALA A 566 -17.42 18.78 2.56
N ASN A 567 -17.87 18.23 1.43
CA ASN A 567 -18.75 18.88 0.47
C ASN A 567 -20.01 19.43 1.14
N GLY A 568 -20.33 20.69 0.85
CA GLY A 568 -21.47 21.41 1.41
C GLY A 568 -21.20 22.09 2.76
N THR A 569 -19.98 22.01 3.29
CA THR A 569 -19.56 22.70 4.53
C THR A 569 -18.62 23.86 4.24
N SER A 570 -18.36 24.72 5.23
CA SER A 570 -17.35 25.80 5.13
C SER A 570 -15.92 25.30 5.05
N ASP A 571 -15.69 24.05 5.45
CA ASP A 571 -14.37 23.43 5.57
C ASP A 571 -14.07 22.54 4.33
N ALA A 572 -14.84 22.72 3.24
CA ALA A 572 -14.67 21.94 2.02
C ALA A 572 -13.27 22.11 1.42
N SER A 573 -12.63 21.00 1.10
CA SER A 573 -11.38 20.97 0.34
C SER A 573 -11.61 20.30 -1.01
N THR A 574 -11.18 20.94 -2.09
CA THR A 574 -11.38 20.46 -3.45
C THR A 574 -10.03 20.17 -4.10
N THR A 575 -9.89 18.99 -4.68
CA THR A 575 -8.79 18.61 -5.57
C THR A 575 -9.35 18.46 -6.98
N HIS A 576 -8.88 19.30 -7.90
CA HIS A 576 -9.24 19.29 -9.31
C HIS A 576 -8.12 18.69 -10.16
N TYR A 577 -8.49 17.83 -11.10
CA TYR A 577 -7.61 17.12 -12.03
C TYR A 577 -7.92 17.52 -13.47
N ALA A 578 -6.93 18.06 -14.18
CA ALA A 578 -6.99 18.24 -15.63
C ALA A 578 -6.18 17.15 -16.33
N TYR A 579 -6.68 16.67 -17.48
CA TYR A 579 -6.03 15.62 -18.26
C TYR A 579 -5.68 16.12 -19.66
N ASN A 580 -4.52 15.69 -20.17
CA ASN A 580 -4.18 15.87 -21.58
C ASN A 580 -4.94 14.86 -22.48
N ALA A 581 -4.75 14.94 -23.80
CA ALA A 581 -5.40 14.04 -24.78
C ALA A 581 -5.02 12.55 -24.65
N PHE A 582 -3.94 12.25 -23.92
CA PHE A 582 -3.49 10.89 -23.63
C PHE A 582 -4.03 10.35 -22.30
N GLY A 583 -4.66 11.20 -21.49
CA GLY A 583 -5.17 10.87 -20.16
C GLY A 583 -4.17 10.95 -19.03
N ASP A 584 -3.03 11.59 -19.24
CA ASP A 584 -2.13 11.92 -18.14
C ASP A 584 -2.59 13.21 -17.43
N VAL A 585 -2.38 13.29 -16.12
CA VAL A 585 -2.77 14.45 -15.30
C VAL A 585 -1.86 15.63 -15.61
N SER A 586 -2.31 16.59 -16.42
CA SER A 586 -1.56 17.80 -16.75
C SER A 586 -1.54 18.79 -15.59
N ASP A 587 -2.63 18.87 -14.81
CA ASP A 587 -2.76 19.80 -13.70
C ASP A 587 -3.46 19.17 -12.52
N LEU A 588 -2.94 19.46 -11.33
CA LEU A 588 -3.54 19.12 -10.05
C LEU A 588 -3.72 20.40 -9.23
N THR A 589 -4.96 20.83 -9.01
CA THR A 589 -5.25 22.05 -8.24
C THR A 589 -5.95 21.71 -6.93
N LYS A 590 -5.34 22.07 -5.79
CA LYS A 590 -5.91 21.91 -4.45
C LYS A 590 -6.37 23.25 -3.90
N ALA A 591 -7.59 23.30 -3.38
CA ALA A 591 -8.18 24.48 -2.75
C ALA A 591 -8.82 24.10 -1.40
N TYR A 592 -8.85 25.06 -0.46
CA TYR A 592 -9.51 24.93 0.84
C TYR A 592 -10.38 26.16 1.14
N GLY A 593 -11.67 25.94 1.38
CA GLY A 593 -12.64 27.01 1.55
C GLY A 593 -12.67 27.97 0.35
N THR A 594 -12.67 29.27 0.61
CA THR A 594 -12.58 30.34 -0.42
C THR A 594 -11.15 30.83 -0.67
N THR A 595 -10.14 30.08 -0.20
CA THR A 595 -8.73 30.50 -0.16
C THR A 595 -7.97 30.20 -1.46
N ILE A 596 -6.79 30.79 -1.62
CA ILE A 596 -5.91 30.67 -2.80
C ILE A 596 -5.58 29.18 -3.07
N ALA A 597 -5.91 28.71 -4.27
CA ALA A 597 -5.60 27.36 -4.71
C ALA A 597 -4.10 27.20 -5.04
N THR A 598 -3.57 26.00 -4.78
CA THR A 598 -2.24 25.59 -5.21
C THR A 598 -2.36 24.65 -6.40
N THR A 599 -1.67 24.94 -7.50
CA THR A 599 -1.69 24.14 -8.72
C THR A 599 -0.33 23.47 -8.96
N THR A 600 -0.32 22.20 -9.32
CA THR A 600 0.87 21.48 -9.79
C THR A 600 0.69 21.18 -11.27
N HIS A 601 1.56 21.74 -12.10
CA HIS A 601 1.61 21.54 -13.55
C HIS A 601 2.58 20.41 -13.88
N ASN A 602 2.11 19.37 -14.55
CA ASN A 602 2.91 18.24 -15.00
C ASN A 602 3.03 18.24 -16.51
N LEU A 603 4.26 18.12 -17.01
CA LEU A 603 4.54 17.89 -18.43
C LEU A 603 5.12 16.50 -18.60
N TYR A 604 4.71 15.83 -19.66
CA TYR A 604 5.13 14.48 -20.00
C TYR A 604 5.91 14.50 -21.31
N ASP A 605 6.83 13.56 -21.48
CA ASP A 605 7.45 13.34 -22.78
C ASP A 605 6.49 12.62 -23.75
N THR A 606 6.93 12.48 -25.00
CA THR A 606 6.12 11.91 -26.10
C THR A 606 5.92 10.39 -26.02
N ILE A 607 6.38 9.75 -24.94
CA ILE A 607 6.04 8.36 -24.62
C ILE A 607 5.31 8.23 -23.27
N GLY A 608 4.96 9.36 -22.63
CA GLY A 608 4.09 9.42 -21.45
C GLY A 608 4.81 9.40 -20.10
N ARG A 609 6.10 9.72 -20.05
CA ARG A 609 6.86 9.79 -18.79
C ARG A 609 6.90 11.22 -18.27
N LEU A 610 6.80 11.41 -16.96
CA LEU A 610 6.81 12.74 -16.33
C LEU A 610 8.14 13.45 -16.58
N ALA A 611 8.16 14.45 -17.44
CA ALA A 611 9.37 15.23 -17.76
C ALA A 611 9.59 16.37 -16.75
N THR A 612 8.53 17.07 -16.35
CA THR A 612 8.61 18.13 -15.33
C THR A 612 7.37 18.15 -14.47
N SER A 613 7.53 18.49 -13.20
CA SER A 613 6.43 18.81 -12.28
C SER A 613 6.72 20.14 -11.61
N THR A 614 5.84 21.10 -11.79
CA THR A 614 6.00 22.49 -11.36
C THR A 614 4.84 22.89 -10.45
N ARG A 615 5.13 23.10 -9.18
CA ARG A 615 4.16 23.63 -8.22
C ARG A 615 4.13 25.17 -8.34
N ALA A 616 2.96 25.72 -8.61
CA ALA A 616 2.70 27.13 -8.82
C ALA A 616 1.41 27.58 -8.10
N ASN A 617 1.33 28.86 -7.74
CA ASN A 617 0.21 29.51 -7.06
C ASN A 617 -0.06 29.01 -5.63
N GLY A 618 -0.52 29.89 -4.73
CA GLY A 618 -0.73 29.58 -3.30
C GLY A 618 0.53 29.71 -2.42
N LYS A 619 1.73 29.56 -2.99
CA LYS A 619 3.02 29.85 -2.35
C LYS A 619 3.76 30.96 -3.11
N THR A 620 4.64 31.71 -2.44
CA THR A 620 5.42 32.82 -3.06
C THR A 620 6.51 32.32 -4.02
N GLU A 621 6.81 31.02 -4.01
CA GLU A 621 7.90 30.38 -4.73
C GLU A 621 7.36 29.32 -5.70
N GLN A 622 7.75 29.41 -6.97
CA GLN A 622 7.52 28.36 -7.95
C GLN A 622 8.62 27.32 -7.83
N VAL A 623 8.24 26.06 -7.70
CA VAL A 623 9.18 24.98 -7.44
C VAL A 623 9.01 23.91 -8.52
N THR A 624 10.10 23.60 -9.24
CA THR A 624 10.09 22.68 -10.37
C THR A 624 11.05 21.52 -10.14
N THR A 625 10.54 20.31 -10.33
CA THR A 625 11.33 19.08 -10.44
C THR A 625 11.32 18.64 -11.90
N ALA A 626 12.48 18.30 -12.46
CA ALA A 626 12.60 17.81 -13.84
C ALA A 626 13.27 16.44 -13.87
N TYR A 627 12.92 15.63 -14.86
CA TYR A 627 13.40 14.27 -15.05
C TYR A 627 13.87 14.07 -16.49
N VAL A 628 14.97 13.35 -16.65
CA VAL A 628 15.42 12.82 -17.94
C VAL A 628 15.61 11.32 -17.79
N TYR A 629 15.18 10.60 -18.82
CA TYR A 629 15.18 9.15 -18.82
C TYR A 629 16.02 8.59 -19.97
N ASP A 630 16.60 7.41 -19.78
CA ASP A 630 17.21 6.65 -20.87
C ASP A 630 16.16 5.88 -21.72
N ALA A 631 16.66 5.05 -22.63
CA ALA A 631 15.88 4.17 -23.51
C ALA A 631 15.14 3.05 -22.75
N PHE A 632 15.59 2.72 -21.54
CA PHE A 632 15.13 1.61 -20.72
C PHE A 632 14.18 2.07 -19.61
N ASN A 633 13.73 3.33 -19.69
CA ASN A 633 12.81 3.96 -18.76
C ASN A 633 13.40 4.26 -17.37
N ASN A 634 14.73 4.36 -17.26
CA ASN A 634 15.39 4.75 -16.01
C ASN A 634 15.61 6.25 -15.92
N VAL A 635 15.41 6.85 -14.75
CA VAL A 635 15.74 8.26 -14.49
C VAL A 635 17.25 8.44 -14.43
N THR A 636 17.86 8.97 -15.47
CA THR A 636 19.31 9.24 -15.53
C THR A 636 19.69 10.62 -15.00
N TYR A 637 18.74 11.55 -14.98
CA TYR A 637 18.95 12.87 -14.41
C TYR A 637 17.68 13.41 -13.77
N ARG A 638 17.83 14.07 -12.62
CA ARG A 638 16.75 14.72 -11.89
C ARG A 638 17.22 16.05 -11.33
N THR A 639 16.47 17.13 -11.55
CA THR A 639 16.63 18.38 -10.79
C THR A 639 15.63 18.37 -9.66
N ASP A 640 16.08 18.49 -8.43
CA ASP A 640 15.20 18.67 -7.29
C ASP A 640 14.71 20.10 -7.24
N ALA A 641 13.41 20.22 -6.99
CA ALA A 641 12.78 21.35 -6.37
C ALA A 641 13.68 21.99 -5.28
N SER A 642 13.99 23.29 -5.41
CA SER A 642 14.74 24.07 -4.41
C SER A 642 14.16 25.47 -4.29
N ASN A 643 14.08 25.97 -3.05
CA ASN A 643 13.70 27.34 -2.69
C ASN A 643 14.91 28.29 -2.64
N THR A 644 16.13 27.77 -2.76
CA THR A 644 17.38 28.54 -2.79
C THR A 644 17.96 28.58 -4.20
N ALA A 645 18.82 29.56 -4.49
CA ALA A 645 19.51 29.67 -5.78
C ALA A 645 20.41 28.45 -6.13
N ALA A 646 20.61 27.53 -5.17
CA ALA A 646 21.29 26.26 -5.37
C ALA A 646 20.25 25.17 -5.68
N THR A 647 20.06 24.88 -6.97
CA THR A 647 19.32 23.70 -7.43
C THR A 647 20.14 22.45 -7.13
N THR A 648 19.49 21.44 -6.54
CA THR A 648 20.13 20.13 -6.35
C THR A 648 19.91 19.29 -7.59
N THR A 649 20.97 18.69 -8.13
CA THR A 649 20.90 17.83 -9.32
C THR A 649 21.40 16.45 -8.99
N THR A 650 20.72 15.41 -9.50
CA THR A 650 21.07 14.01 -9.30
C THR A 650 21.28 13.36 -10.65
N TYR A 651 22.43 12.71 -10.86
CA TYR A 651 22.74 11.92 -12.05
C TYR A 651 22.84 10.45 -11.67
N ASN A 652 22.14 9.58 -12.37
CA ASN A 652 22.10 8.15 -12.11
C ASN A 652 22.69 7.36 -13.28
N VAL A 653 23.41 6.29 -12.98
CA VAL A 653 23.99 5.35 -13.94
C VAL A 653 23.46 3.96 -13.66
N TYR A 654 23.10 3.24 -14.72
CA TYR A 654 22.54 1.89 -14.63
C TYR A 654 23.38 0.88 -15.41
N ASP A 655 23.36 -0.39 -15.01
CA ASP A 655 23.96 -1.49 -15.76
C ASP A 655 22.97 -2.17 -16.74
N LEU A 656 23.44 -3.20 -17.45
CA LEU A 656 22.63 -3.94 -18.44
C LEU A 656 21.57 -4.86 -17.81
N ALA A 657 21.60 -5.08 -16.49
CA ALA A 657 20.50 -5.70 -15.76
C ALA A 657 19.49 -4.66 -15.25
N ASN A 658 19.63 -3.40 -15.69
CA ASN A 658 18.78 -2.28 -15.34
C ASN A 658 18.88 -1.85 -13.86
N ARG A 659 20.05 -2.03 -13.23
CA ARG A 659 20.31 -1.76 -11.81
C ARG A 659 21.11 -0.46 -11.64
N LEU A 660 20.78 0.35 -10.63
CA LEU A 660 21.47 1.63 -10.34
C LEU A 660 22.89 1.38 -9.81
N THR A 661 23.94 1.63 -10.59
CA THR A 661 25.33 1.42 -10.17
C THR A 661 26.00 2.67 -9.62
N ALA A 662 25.49 3.87 -9.93
CA ALA A 662 25.99 5.12 -9.34
C ALA A 662 24.91 6.19 -9.29
N SER A 663 24.94 7.02 -8.25
CA SER A 663 24.13 8.23 -8.11
C SER A 663 25.02 9.40 -7.64
N THR A 664 25.09 10.46 -8.44
CA THR A 664 25.89 11.65 -8.15
C THR A 664 24.96 12.82 -7.87
N ARG A 665 24.92 13.29 -6.62
CA ARG A 665 24.13 14.42 -6.17
C ARG A 665 25.00 15.67 -6.02
N ALA A 666 24.73 16.71 -6.81
CA ALA A 666 25.45 17.97 -6.76
C ALA A 666 24.56 19.08 -6.18
N TYR A 667 25.11 19.86 -5.25
CA TYR A 667 24.46 20.99 -4.58
C TYR A 667 25.03 22.30 -5.14
N GLY A 668 24.37 22.92 -6.12
CA GLY A 668 24.86 24.13 -6.78
C GLY A 668 26.30 23.98 -7.31
N THR A 669 27.22 24.86 -6.92
CA THR A 669 28.66 24.81 -7.29
C THR A 669 29.54 24.05 -6.28
N GLY A 670 28.94 23.41 -5.27
CA GLY A 670 29.66 22.64 -4.25
C GLY A 670 30.20 21.30 -4.76
N ALA A 671 30.98 20.61 -3.92
CA ALA A 671 31.46 19.26 -4.20
C ALA A 671 30.26 18.29 -4.36
N ALA A 672 30.27 17.49 -5.43
CA ALA A 672 29.23 16.50 -5.66
C ALA A 672 29.43 15.28 -4.74
N LEU A 673 28.35 14.82 -4.13
CA LEU A 673 28.28 13.58 -3.38
C LEU A 673 28.03 12.43 -4.37
N GLN A 674 28.99 11.54 -4.54
CA GLN A 674 28.82 10.35 -5.38
C GLN A 674 28.57 9.13 -4.50
N THR A 675 27.50 8.38 -4.80
CA THR A 675 27.22 7.06 -4.23
C THR A 675 27.39 6.01 -5.31
N VAL A 676 28.19 4.97 -5.08
CA VAL A 676 28.40 3.84 -6.00
C VAL A 676 27.81 2.58 -5.37
N TYR A 677 27.11 1.79 -6.17
CA TYR A 677 26.43 0.57 -5.76
C TYR A 677 27.03 -0.63 -6.51
N SER A 678 27.27 -1.73 -5.80
CA SER A 678 27.68 -3.02 -6.39
C SER A 678 26.64 -4.08 -6.07
N TYR A 679 26.50 -5.06 -6.96
CA TYR A 679 25.50 -6.12 -6.83
C TYR A 679 26.10 -7.50 -7.14
N ASP A 680 25.55 -8.53 -6.52
CA ASP A 680 25.86 -9.92 -6.87
C ASP A 680 25.02 -10.44 -8.07
N ASP A 681 25.23 -11.70 -8.45
CA ASP A 681 24.53 -12.35 -9.56
C ASP A 681 23.05 -12.61 -9.26
N LEU A 682 22.64 -12.61 -7.99
CA LEU A 682 21.24 -12.68 -7.58
C LEU A 682 20.55 -11.31 -7.55
N ASN A 683 21.21 -10.25 -8.04
CA ASN A 683 20.69 -8.88 -8.05
C ASN A 683 20.50 -8.28 -6.64
N ARG A 684 21.42 -8.59 -5.71
CA ARG A 684 21.39 -8.08 -4.33
C ARG A 684 22.53 -7.10 -4.12
N LEU A 685 22.28 -6.03 -3.37
CA LEU A 685 23.25 -4.95 -3.14
C LEU A 685 24.40 -5.42 -2.24
N THR A 686 25.60 -5.60 -2.77
CA THR A 686 26.76 -6.01 -1.95
C THR A 686 27.50 -4.83 -1.34
N ASP A 687 27.51 -3.68 -2.01
CA ASP A 687 28.28 -2.53 -1.53
C ASP A 687 27.58 -1.21 -1.86
N LYS A 688 27.61 -0.28 -0.90
CA LYS A 688 27.20 1.11 -1.07
C LYS A 688 28.35 2.00 -0.62
N THR A 689 29.03 2.63 -1.56
CA THR A 689 30.17 3.52 -1.30
C THR A 689 29.77 4.97 -1.50
N VAL A 690 29.87 5.81 -0.47
CA VAL A 690 29.60 7.25 -0.53
C VAL A 690 30.92 8.02 -0.48
N ALA A 691 31.18 8.83 -1.51
CA ALA A 691 32.36 9.69 -1.63
C ALA A 691 31.94 11.16 -1.77
N ASN A 692 32.54 12.06 -0.98
CA ASN A 692 32.24 13.49 -0.97
C ASN A 692 33.43 14.36 -1.45
N GLY A 693 34.19 13.90 -2.44
CA GLY A 693 35.39 14.60 -2.92
C GLY A 693 36.54 14.70 -1.91
N LEU A 694 36.45 14.01 -0.77
CA LEU A 694 37.49 13.86 0.24
C LEU A 694 38.19 12.48 0.09
N PRO A 695 39.43 12.30 0.62
CA PRO A 695 40.21 11.06 0.45
C PRO A 695 39.61 9.81 1.11
N ALA A 696 38.65 9.97 2.04
CA ALA A 696 38.02 8.89 2.78
C ALA A 696 36.56 8.72 2.32
N ALA A 697 36.30 7.68 1.51
CA ALA A 697 34.94 7.28 1.15
C ALA A 697 34.40 6.33 2.24
N SER A 698 33.13 6.52 2.63
CA SER A 698 32.45 5.59 3.53
C SER A 698 31.84 4.45 2.71
N THR A 699 32.03 3.20 3.12
CA THR A 699 31.50 2.02 2.41
C THR A 699 30.68 1.17 3.37
N THR A 700 29.45 0.85 2.98
CA THR A 700 28.64 -0.19 3.63
C THR A 700 28.65 -1.44 2.76
N HIS A 701 29.19 -2.53 3.29
CA HIS A 701 29.22 -3.84 2.64
C HIS A 701 28.13 -4.76 3.22
N TYR A 702 27.46 -5.54 2.36
CA TYR A 702 26.42 -6.48 2.74
C TYR A 702 26.78 -7.89 2.28
N GLU A 703 26.64 -8.85 3.20
CA GLU A 703 26.61 -10.27 2.89
C GLU A 703 25.21 -10.81 3.16
N TYR A 704 24.78 -11.83 2.42
CA TYR A 704 23.43 -12.37 2.50
C TYR A 704 23.42 -13.86 2.83
N TRP A 705 22.34 -14.29 3.44
CA TRP A 705 21.93 -15.69 3.49
C TRP A 705 21.41 -16.15 2.11
N ALA A 706 21.13 -17.45 1.97
CA ALA A 706 20.63 -18.02 0.71
C ALA A 706 19.22 -17.51 0.33
N ASP A 707 18.48 -17.00 1.30
CA ASP A 707 17.10 -16.52 1.27
C ASP A 707 16.96 -14.99 1.18
N ASP A 708 18.02 -14.30 0.77
CA ASP A 708 18.09 -12.84 0.57
C ASP A 708 18.02 -11.97 1.81
N HIS A 709 17.93 -12.58 3.00
CA HIS A 709 18.10 -11.83 4.22
C HIS A 709 19.57 -11.44 4.42
N VAL A 710 19.80 -10.21 4.88
CA VAL A 710 21.14 -9.72 5.20
C VAL A 710 21.73 -10.60 6.30
N LYS A 711 22.92 -11.12 6.09
CA LYS A 711 23.69 -11.88 7.07
C LYS A 711 24.65 -10.97 7.84
N TYR A 712 25.44 -10.19 7.11
CA TYR A 712 26.35 -9.20 7.70
C TYR A 712 26.16 -7.85 7.03
N GLN A 713 26.27 -6.79 7.82
CA GLN A 713 26.42 -5.43 7.33
C GLN A 713 27.72 -4.86 7.93
N THR A 714 28.65 -4.42 7.10
CA THR A 714 29.93 -3.86 7.54
C THR A 714 30.03 -2.41 7.07
N ASP A 715 29.98 -1.47 8.01
CA ASP A 715 30.10 -0.03 7.76
C ASP A 715 31.54 0.44 8.03
N ALA A 716 32.23 0.88 6.99
CA ALA A 716 33.59 1.42 7.08
C ALA A 716 33.59 2.93 6.81
N ASN A 717 34.14 3.73 7.72
CA ASN A 717 34.11 5.20 7.62
C ASN A 717 35.30 5.82 6.86
N GLY A 718 35.99 5.02 6.03
CA GLY A 718 37.13 5.47 5.23
C GLY A 718 38.41 5.82 6.02
N THR A 719 38.37 5.76 7.35
CA THR A 719 39.53 5.98 8.26
C THR A 719 40.25 4.69 8.67
N GLY A 720 39.77 3.53 8.21
CA GLY A 720 40.26 2.20 8.61
C GLY A 720 39.45 1.54 9.73
N ASP A 721 38.53 2.26 10.35
CA ASP A 721 37.58 1.72 11.33
C ASP A 721 36.34 1.16 10.60
N ALA A 722 36.04 -0.11 10.83
CA ALA A 722 34.88 -0.81 10.28
C ALA A 722 34.04 -1.44 11.39
N THR A 723 32.73 -1.25 11.35
CA THR A 723 31.76 -1.84 12.28
C THR A 723 30.93 -2.88 11.57
N GLN A 724 30.94 -4.11 12.08
CA GLN A 724 30.18 -5.22 11.49
C GLN A 724 28.99 -5.61 12.37
N SER A 725 27.79 -5.50 11.82
CA SER A 725 26.55 -6.02 12.36
C SER A 725 26.24 -7.39 11.76
N TYR A 726 25.61 -8.27 12.53
CA TYR A 726 25.26 -9.64 12.12
C TYR A 726 23.78 -9.89 12.37
N PHE A 727 23.11 -10.65 11.50
CA PHE A 727 21.68 -10.93 11.58
C PHE A 727 21.40 -12.43 11.33
N GLN A 728 20.50 -13.01 12.12
CA GLN A 728 19.99 -14.38 11.93
C GLN A 728 18.47 -14.39 11.80
N TYR A 729 17.99 -15.37 11.05
CA TYR A 729 16.59 -15.59 10.76
C TYR A 729 16.26 -17.06 11.03
N ASP A 730 15.01 -17.34 11.36
CA ASP A 730 14.50 -18.72 11.40
C ASP A 730 14.07 -19.21 10.00
N ALA A 731 13.63 -20.46 9.92
CA ALA A 731 13.18 -21.07 8.67
C ALA A 731 11.97 -20.35 8.03
N LEU A 732 11.21 -19.56 8.79
CA LEU A 732 10.10 -18.77 8.26
C LEU A 732 10.54 -17.37 7.78
N GLY A 733 11.84 -17.06 7.85
CA GLY A 733 12.40 -15.76 7.46
C GLY A 733 12.24 -14.67 8.53
N ARG A 734 11.94 -15.03 9.79
CA ARG A 734 11.75 -14.06 10.87
C ARG A 734 13.08 -13.81 11.59
N MET A 735 13.45 -12.55 11.84
CA MET A 735 14.73 -12.20 12.46
C MET A 735 14.80 -12.66 13.92
N THR A 736 15.60 -13.67 14.22
CA THR A 736 15.74 -14.20 15.60
C THR A 736 16.88 -13.53 16.36
N TYR A 737 17.83 -12.91 15.67
CA TYR A 737 19.02 -12.36 16.28
C TYR A 737 19.60 -11.20 15.46
N ARG A 738 20.11 -10.17 16.11
CA ARG A 738 21.02 -9.19 15.53
C ARG A 738 22.12 -8.75 16.49
N THR A 739 23.27 -8.35 15.97
CA THR A 739 24.26 -7.55 16.72
C THR A 739 24.46 -6.21 16.04
N ASP A 740 24.45 -5.10 16.78
CA ASP A 740 24.83 -3.78 16.24
C ASP A 740 26.21 -3.38 16.78
N ALA A 741 27.21 -3.30 15.89
CA ALA A 741 28.56 -2.89 16.27
C ALA A 741 28.70 -1.37 16.17
N ASN A 742 29.16 -0.72 17.24
CA ASN A 742 29.28 0.75 17.33
C ASN A 742 30.73 1.26 17.36
N GLY A 743 31.70 0.45 16.91
CA GLY A 743 33.11 0.87 16.76
C GLY A 743 33.90 0.97 18.07
N THR A 744 33.23 0.84 19.22
CA THR A 744 33.83 0.89 20.56
C THR A 744 34.21 -0.47 21.14
N GLY A 745 33.97 -1.57 20.41
CA GLY A 745 34.20 -2.95 20.88
C GLY A 745 33.06 -3.56 21.69
N ASP A 746 32.05 -2.76 22.07
CA ASP A 746 30.84 -3.20 22.77
C ASP A 746 29.69 -3.38 21.77
N ALA A 747 29.51 -4.60 21.24
CA ALA A 747 28.36 -4.90 20.38
C ALA A 747 27.08 -4.98 21.21
N THR A 748 26.01 -4.32 20.75
CA THR A 748 24.67 -4.63 21.24
C THR A 748 24.26 -5.96 20.63
N MET A 749 23.53 -6.77 21.38
CA MET A 749 22.95 -8.03 20.90
C MET A 749 21.45 -7.98 21.15
N THR A 750 20.63 -8.20 20.12
CA THR A 750 19.18 -8.33 20.26
C THR A 750 18.71 -9.70 19.78
N ARG A 751 17.93 -10.43 20.59
CA ARG A 751 17.26 -11.68 20.21
C ARG A 751 15.75 -11.49 20.22
N PHE A 752 15.05 -12.17 19.31
CA PHE A 752 13.58 -12.17 19.25
C PHE A 752 13.03 -13.59 19.38
N ASP A 753 11.99 -13.74 20.21
CA ASP A 753 11.15 -14.94 20.25
C ASP A 753 9.81 -14.62 19.57
N TYR A 754 9.26 -15.60 18.86
CA TYR A 754 7.99 -15.49 18.15
C TYR A 754 7.02 -16.58 18.59
N ASP A 755 5.72 -16.28 18.57
CA ASP A 755 4.70 -17.32 18.60
C ASP A 755 4.52 -17.99 17.23
N ALA A 756 3.63 -18.97 17.17
CA ALA A 756 3.34 -19.71 15.95
C ALA A 756 2.51 -18.91 14.93
N LEU A 757 1.89 -17.77 15.31
CA LEU A 757 1.31 -16.79 14.38
C LEU A 757 2.34 -15.78 13.87
N SER A 758 3.63 -15.98 14.18
CA SER A 758 4.73 -15.10 13.79
C SER A 758 4.69 -13.69 14.40
N ARG A 759 4.07 -13.56 15.56
CA ARG A 759 4.07 -12.33 16.36
C ARG A 759 5.23 -12.40 17.37
N SER A 760 5.96 -11.30 17.56
CA SER A 760 7.11 -11.23 18.49
C SER A 760 6.61 -11.27 19.93
N THR A 761 6.91 -12.34 20.67
CA THR A 761 6.50 -12.48 22.08
C THR A 761 7.55 -11.95 23.04
N LYS A 762 8.82 -11.86 22.61
CA LYS A 762 9.89 -11.35 23.46
C LYS A 762 11.06 -10.77 22.66
N GLU A 763 11.61 -9.66 23.14
CA GLU A 763 12.84 -9.04 22.67
C GLU A 763 13.85 -9.03 23.82
N TYR A 764 15.05 -9.55 23.62
CA TYR A 764 16.14 -9.56 24.59
C TYR A 764 17.25 -8.68 24.08
N GLN A 765 17.66 -7.67 24.84
CA GLN A 765 18.77 -6.79 24.49
C GLN A 765 19.91 -6.96 25.49
N ALA A 766 21.11 -7.24 25.02
CA ALA A 766 22.31 -7.37 25.84
C ALA A 766 23.45 -6.47 25.34
N TYR A 767 24.31 -6.03 26.26
CA TYR A 767 25.39 -5.08 25.98
C TYR A 767 26.71 -5.61 26.58
N GLY A 768 27.75 -5.78 25.76
CA GLY A 768 29.06 -6.28 26.22
C GLY A 768 28.97 -7.64 26.94
N THR A 769 29.69 -7.80 28.06
CA THR A 769 29.67 -9.03 28.88
C THR A 769 28.63 -9.03 30.01
N GLY A 770 27.72 -8.06 30.07
CA GLY A 770 26.63 -8.12 31.03
C GLY A 770 25.91 -6.79 31.23
N VAL A 771 24.70 -6.71 30.68
CA VAL A 771 23.44 -6.22 31.27
C VAL A 771 22.35 -6.59 30.25
N GLU A 772 21.30 -7.27 30.69
CA GLU A 772 20.27 -7.88 29.84
C GLU A 772 18.89 -7.24 30.15
N ARG A 773 18.27 -6.63 29.14
CA ARG A 773 16.93 -6.04 29.17
C ARG A 773 15.98 -6.92 28.37
N ASP A 774 14.89 -7.35 28.98
CA ASP A 774 13.87 -8.18 28.33
C ASP A 774 12.60 -7.35 28.14
N THR A 775 12.07 -7.31 26.91
CA THR A 775 10.74 -6.77 26.61
C THR A 775 9.82 -7.90 26.21
N THR A 776 8.78 -8.18 26.99
CA THR A 776 7.77 -9.22 26.70
C THR A 776 6.52 -8.57 26.12
N TYR A 777 5.92 -9.21 25.12
CA TYR A 777 4.69 -8.78 24.47
C TYR A 777 3.61 -9.86 24.62
N LEU A 778 2.43 -9.46 25.08
CA LEU A 778 1.24 -10.32 25.10
C LEU A 778 0.22 -9.82 24.10
N TYR A 779 -0.45 -10.75 23.43
CA TYR A 779 -1.46 -10.45 22.43
C TYR A 779 -2.78 -11.14 22.78
N ASP A 780 -3.89 -10.50 22.42
CA ASP A 780 -5.18 -11.15 22.44
C ASP A 780 -5.37 -12.09 21.23
N VAL A 781 -6.53 -12.74 21.20
CA VAL A 781 -6.96 -13.67 20.15
C VAL A 781 -7.13 -13.00 18.78
N LEU A 782 -7.26 -11.67 18.71
CA LEU A 782 -7.31 -10.89 17.47
C LEU A 782 -5.92 -10.35 17.07
N SER A 783 -4.85 -10.78 17.75
CA SER A 783 -3.48 -10.31 17.52
C SER A 783 -3.20 -8.85 17.84
N ARG A 784 -3.96 -8.28 18.79
CA ARG A 784 -3.72 -6.92 19.32
C ARG A 784 -2.88 -7.00 20.58
N LEU A 785 -1.95 -6.07 20.76
CA LEU A 785 -1.01 -6.04 21.89
C LEU A 785 -1.74 -5.68 23.19
N THR A 786 -1.86 -6.58 24.16
CA THR A 786 -2.51 -6.29 25.45
C THR A 786 -1.51 -5.81 26.50
N ASP A 787 -0.27 -6.28 26.45
CA ASP A 787 0.72 -5.95 27.46
C ASP A 787 2.12 -5.83 26.86
N LYS A 788 2.85 -4.81 27.28
CA LYS A 788 4.28 -4.63 27.03
C LYS A 788 5.00 -4.51 28.37
N THR A 789 5.76 -5.53 28.74
CA THR A 789 6.55 -5.52 29.97
C THR A 789 8.02 -5.33 29.65
N VAL A 790 8.62 -4.25 30.14
CA VAL A 790 10.07 -4.05 30.10
C VAL A 790 10.63 -4.43 31.46
N ALA A 791 11.50 -5.43 31.51
CA ALA A 791 12.11 -5.93 32.73
C ALA A 791 13.63 -5.97 32.61
N SER A 792 14.29 -5.73 33.73
CA SER A 792 15.67 -6.15 33.97
C SER A 792 15.63 -7.61 34.41
N ASN A 793 16.50 -8.47 33.87
CA ASN A 793 16.57 -9.86 34.33
C ASN A 793 17.63 -10.08 35.43
N VAL A 794 18.32 -9.00 35.83
CA VAL A 794 19.33 -8.99 36.91
C VAL A 794 18.78 -8.38 38.19
N THR A 795 17.84 -7.44 38.06
CA THR A 795 17.13 -6.81 39.19
C THR A 795 15.65 -7.20 39.13
N ALA A 796 14.90 -6.97 40.19
CA ALA A 796 13.45 -7.20 40.20
C ALA A 796 12.66 -6.09 39.47
N ASP A 797 13.36 -5.13 38.84
CA ASP A 797 12.75 -3.95 38.24
C ASP A 797 12.04 -4.32 36.93
N ALA A 798 10.73 -4.12 36.87
CA ALA A 798 9.92 -4.32 35.70
C ALA A 798 8.82 -3.25 35.64
N SER A 799 8.54 -2.73 34.45
CA SER A 799 7.41 -1.82 34.22
C SER A 799 6.56 -2.38 33.08
N THR A 800 5.26 -2.52 33.34
CA THR A 800 4.28 -3.04 32.38
C THR A 800 3.37 -1.92 31.91
N THR A 801 3.18 -1.81 30.60
CA THR A 801 2.12 -1.01 29.99
C THR A 801 1.03 -1.93 29.48
N HIS A 802 -0.19 -1.76 29.99
CA HIS A 802 -1.37 -2.55 29.62
C HIS A 802 -2.28 -1.75 28.68
N TYR A 803 -2.85 -2.41 27.66
CA TYR A 803 -3.69 -1.83 26.64
C TYR A 803 -5.04 -2.53 26.58
N THR A 804 -6.12 -1.74 26.53
CA THR A 804 -7.47 -2.25 26.30
C THR A 804 -8.02 -1.73 24.98
N TYR A 805 -8.86 -2.55 24.34
CA TYR A 805 -9.47 -2.22 23.06
C TYR A 805 -10.99 -2.37 23.13
N ASP A 806 -11.71 -1.63 22.30
CA ASP A 806 -13.10 -1.95 22.00
C ASP A 806 -13.22 -3.08 20.96
N ALA A 807 -14.45 -3.47 20.64
CA ALA A 807 -14.74 -4.46 19.60
C ALA A 807 -14.49 -3.94 18.16
N GLY A 808 -14.08 -2.67 17.99
CA GLY A 808 -13.58 -2.11 16.75
C GLY A 808 -12.06 -2.10 16.64
N SER A 809 -11.37 -2.69 17.63
CA SER A 809 -9.91 -2.69 17.71
C SER A 809 -9.29 -1.30 17.87
N ARG A 810 -10.07 -0.34 18.41
CA ARG A 810 -9.58 0.98 18.81
C ARG A 810 -9.15 0.94 20.28
N MET A 811 -8.03 1.58 20.62
CA MET A 811 -7.45 1.54 21.97
C MET A 811 -8.25 2.41 22.94
N THR A 812 -8.96 1.80 23.88
CA THR A 812 -9.81 2.52 24.84
C THR A 812 -9.06 2.94 26.10
N ALA A 813 -7.98 2.27 26.47
CA ALA A 813 -7.12 2.69 27.56
C ALA A 813 -5.67 2.20 27.42
N GLU A 814 -4.76 2.96 27.99
CA GLU A 814 -3.37 2.59 28.25
C GLU A 814 -3.08 2.80 29.75
N THR A 815 -2.64 1.77 30.45
CA THR A 815 -2.23 1.83 31.85
C THR A 815 -0.73 1.62 31.98
N GLN A 816 0.01 2.65 32.37
CA GLN A 816 1.45 2.58 32.63
C GLN A 816 1.71 2.15 34.07
N GLY A 817 2.79 1.39 34.31
CA GLY A 817 3.08 0.82 35.62
C GLY A 817 2.04 -0.22 36.08
N TYR A 818 1.37 -0.89 35.14
CA TYR A 818 0.27 -1.82 35.42
C TYR A 818 0.68 -2.91 36.43
N GLY A 819 -0.14 -3.09 37.46
CA GLY A 819 0.13 -4.01 38.58
C GLY A 819 0.93 -3.39 39.74
N SER A 820 1.47 -2.18 39.59
CA SER A 820 2.11 -1.41 40.67
C SER A 820 1.10 -0.53 41.41
N SER A 821 1.50 0.01 42.58
CA SER A 821 0.74 1.04 43.28
C SER A 821 0.79 2.41 42.60
N ASP A 822 1.75 2.62 41.68
CA ASP A 822 1.96 3.88 40.97
C ASP A 822 1.24 3.91 39.61
N ALA A 823 0.44 2.89 39.30
CA ALA A 823 -0.17 2.74 37.99
C ALA A 823 -1.05 3.95 37.62
N THR A 824 -0.87 4.48 36.41
CA THR A 824 -1.69 5.57 35.86
C THR A 824 -2.37 5.14 34.58
N THR A 825 -3.67 5.43 34.45
CA THR A 825 -4.48 5.03 33.28
C THR A 825 -4.88 6.24 32.46
N THR A 826 -4.60 6.18 31.16
CA THR A 826 -5.12 7.11 30.15
C THR A 826 -6.26 6.45 29.39
N HIS A 827 -7.43 7.07 29.36
CA HIS A 827 -8.63 6.60 28.66
C HIS A 827 -8.95 7.46 27.43
N TYR A 828 -9.48 6.84 26.37
CA TYR A 828 -9.79 7.48 25.09
C TYR A 828 -11.25 7.23 24.68
N ASP A 829 -11.94 8.31 24.32
CA ASP A 829 -13.27 8.27 23.70
C ASP A 829 -13.17 8.60 22.20
N TYR A 830 -14.02 8.01 21.36
CA TYR A 830 -13.98 8.13 19.90
C TYR A 830 -15.32 8.62 19.32
N ASP A 831 -15.27 9.32 18.18
CA ASP A 831 -16.46 9.61 17.37
C ASP A 831 -16.80 8.48 16.37
N ALA A 832 -17.84 8.68 15.55
CA ALA A 832 -18.28 7.74 14.51
C ALA A 832 -17.30 7.65 13.31
N LEU A 833 -16.27 8.49 13.25
CA LEU A 833 -15.19 8.46 12.28
C LEU A 833 -13.89 7.85 12.86
N ASP A 834 -13.98 7.21 14.03
CA ASP A 834 -12.87 6.59 14.75
C ASP A 834 -11.76 7.59 15.17
N ARG A 835 -12.11 8.87 15.34
CA ARG A 835 -11.19 9.91 15.82
C ARG A 835 -11.34 10.11 17.32
N VAL A 836 -10.23 10.40 18.02
CA VAL A 836 -10.22 10.61 19.47
C VAL A 836 -10.91 11.93 19.81
N THR A 837 -12.02 11.90 20.54
CA THR A 837 -12.75 13.11 20.97
C THR A 837 -12.41 13.52 22.39
N THR A 838 -12.00 12.57 23.24
CA THR A 838 -11.64 12.85 24.63
C THR A 838 -10.44 12.00 25.04
N LYS A 839 -9.51 12.59 25.79
CA LYS A 839 -8.42 11.92 26.49
C LYS A 839 -8.55 12.24 27.98
N LYS A 840 -8.55 11.21 28.83
CA LYS A 840 -8.60 11.35 30.30
C LYS A 840 -7.37 10.69 30.92
N VAL A 841 -6.52 11.45 31.59
CA VAL A 841 -5.31 10.93 32.27
C VAL A 841 -5.60 10.74 33.75
N ALA A 842 -5.02 9.71 34.36
CA ALA A 842 -5.33 9.26 35.72
C ALA A 842 -6.82 8.95 35.92
N TYR A 843 -7.44 8.30 34.91
CA TYR A 843 -8.87 8.02 34.87
C TYR A 843 -9.35 7.22 36.08
N ALA A 844 -10.54 7.57 36.60
CA ALA A 844 -11.19 6.99 37.78
C ALA A 844 -10.44 7.22 39.11
N THR A 845 -9.45 8.13 39.13
CA THR A 845 -8.82 8.63 40.37
C THR A 845 -9.37 10.01 40.73
N GLY A 846 -9.06 10.51 41.93
CA GLY A 846 -9.39 11.87 42.34
C GLY A 846 -8.58 12.96 41.62
N ASP A 847 -7.52 12.58 40.91
CA ASP A 847 -6.56 13.47 40.23
C ASP A 847 -6.76 13.44 38.70
N GLU A 848 -7.98 13.28 38.18
CA GLU A 848 -8.20 13.15 36.74
C GLU A 848 -7.96 14.46 35.95
N SER A 849 -7.27 14.38 34.80
CA SER A 849 -7.16 15.48 33.82
C SER A 849 -7.87 15.11 32.51
N VAL A 850 -8.65 16.04 31.97
CA VAL A 850 -9.49 15.82 30.78
C VAL A 850 -9.17 16.84 29.68
N THR A 851 -8.92 16.35 28.47
CA THR A 851 -8.78 17.14 27.24
C THR A 851 -9.75 16.63 26.18
N THR A 852 -10.45 17.53 25.50
CA THR A 852 -11.36 17.21 24.39
C THR A 852 -10.88 17.79 23.06
N TYR A 853 -11.13 17.06 21.97
CA TYR A 853 -10.71 17.42 20.61
C TYR A 853 -11.92 17.59 19.69
N VAL A 854 -11.89 18.64 18.88
CA VAL A 854 -12.84 18.88 17.80
C VAL A 854 -12.08 18.97 16.49
N TYR A 855 -12.53 18.23 15.49
CA TYR A 855 -11.94 18.19 14.17
C TYR A 855 -12.77 19.03 13.19
N ASP A 856 -12.12 19.54 12.14
CA ASP A 856 -12.84 20.04 10.98
C ASP A 856 -13.47 18.87 10.19
N PHE A 857 -14.32 19.20 9.22
CA PHE A 857 -14.93 18.20 8.33
C PHE A 857 -13.90 17.56 7.36
N ALA A 858 -12.68 18.10 7.25
CA ALA A 858 -11.56 17.46 6.58
C ALA A 858 -10.74 16.55 7.53
N SER A 859 -11.29 16.24 8.72
CA SER A 859 -10.69 15.40 9.77
C SER A 859 -9.33 15.87 10.31
N ARG A 860 -9.05 17.16 10.27
CA ARG A 860 -7.87 17.79 10.88
C ARG A 860 -8.27 18.41 12.22
N LEU A 861 -7.35 18.43 13.19
CA LEU A 861 -7.64 19.01 14.52
C LEU A 861 -7.94 20.51 14.38
N LYS A 862 -9.11 20.96 14.81
CA LYS A 862 -9.55 22.36 14.72
C LYS A 862 -9.50 23.06 16.07
N ILE A 863 -9.94 22.36 17.12
CA ILE A 863 -9.99 22.89 18.49
C ILE A 863 -9.53 21.80 19.47
N GLU A 864 -8.71 22.19 20.42
CA GLU A 864 -8.35 21.41 21.61
C GLU A 864 -8.79 22.19 22.85
N THR A 865 -9.43 21.52 23.80
CA THR A 865 -9.91 22.15 25.05
C THR A 865 -9.42 21.36 26.25
N ASP A 866 -8.58 22.00 27.07
CA ASP A 866 -8.12 21.46 28.35
C ASP A 866 -9.06 21.88 29.48
N ALA A 867 -9.28 20.98 30.44
CA ALA A 867 -10.16 21.19 31.59
C ALA A 867 -11.59 21.68 31.19
N PRO A 868 -12.27 20.99 30.24
CA PRO A 868 -13.53 21.46 29.67
C PRO A 868 -14.62 21.66 30.74
N GLY A 869 -15.31 22.79 30.69
CA GLY A 869 -16.39 23.12 31.62
C GLY A 869 -15.95 23.59 33.01
N LEU A 870 -14.66 23.62 33.30
CA LEU A 870 -14.10 24.17 34.54
C LEU A 870 -13.72 25.64 34.37
N SER A 871 -13.62 26.38 35.47
CA SER A 871 -13.16 27.79 35.45
C SER A 871 -11.73 27.96 34.91
N GLU A 872 -10.97 26.88 34.88
CA GLU A 872 -9.57 26.82 34.45
C GLU A 872 -9.45 26.46 32.96
N GLN A 873 -10.56 26.29 32.23
CA GLN A 873 -10.61 25.90 30.82
C GLN A 873 -9.63 26.69 29.93
N SER A 874 -8.93 25.99 29.03
CA SER A 874 -8.09 26.58 27.98
C SER A 874 -8.49 26.06 26.61
N ILE A 875 -8.61 26.94 25.62
CA ILE A 875 -8.98 26.60 24.25
C ILE A 875 -7.81 26.94 23.33
N THR A 876 -7.37 25.95 22.55
CA THR A 876 -6.37 26.11 21.49
C THR A 876 -7.03 25.89 20.13
N ASN A 877 -6.85 26.84 19.21
CA ASN A 877 -7.39 26.79 17.85
C ASN A 877 -6.28 26.54 16.83
N TYR A 878 -6.59 25.77 15.79
CA TYR A 878 -5.68 25.40 14.71
C TYR A 878 -6.27 25.77 13.34
N THR A 879 -5.43 26.20 12.41
CA THR A 879 -5.84 26.51 11.02
C THR A 879 -4.83 25.94 10.03
N TYR A 880 -5.29 25.61 8.82
CA TYR A 880 -4.50 24.96 7.78
C TYR A 880 -4.67 25.62 6.41
N ASP A 881 -3.75 25.36 5.48
CA ASP A 881 -3.90 25.73 4.07
C ASP A 881 -4.52 24.61 3.21
N ALA A 882 -4.51 24.80 1.88
CA ALA A 882 -5.04 23.85 0.90
C ALA A 882 -4.19 22.57 0.72
N LEU A 883 -3.03 22.51 1.36
CA LEU A 883 -2.08 21.42 1.28
C LEU A 883 -2.02 20.64 2.60
N ASP A 884 -2.97 20.93 3.51
CA ASP A 884 -3.06 20.40 4.86
C ASP A 884 -1.90 20.82 5.77
N GLU A 885 -1.22 21.91 5.45
CA GLU A 885 -0.12 22.46 6.24
C GLU A 885 -0.67 23.39 7.35
N MET A 886 -0.16 23.26 8.59
CA MET A 886 -0.65 24.03 9.73
C MET A 886 -0.16 25.47 9.70
N LEU A 887 -1.06 26.44 9.47
CA LEU A 887 -0.73 27.85 9.40
C LEU A 887 -0.63 28.52 10.77
N THR A 888 -1.54 28.19 11.70
CA THR A 888 -1.61 28.86 13.01
C THR A 888 -2.03 27.91 14.12
N ARG A 889 -1.50 28.19 15.32
CA ARG A 889 -1.91 27.61 16.60
C ARG A 889 -2.09 28.77 17.58
N VAL A 890 -3.30 28.96 18.09
CA VAL A 890 -3.64 30.11 18.96
C VAL A 890 -4.24 29.62 20.27
N GLN A 891 -3.61 29.99 21.38
CA GLN A 891 -4.06 29.69 22.75
C GLN A 891 -4.10 30.99 23.57
N GLY A 892 -5.30 31.54 23.80
CA GLY A 892 -5.44 32.85 24.45
C GLY A 892 -4.76 33.96 23.64
N THR A 893 -3.82 34.70 24.26
CA THR A 893 -3.02 35.74 23.58
C THR A 893 -1.76 35.21 22.91
N ASN A 894 -1.41 33.94 23.16
CA ASN A 894 -0.24 33.31 22.57
C ASN A 894 -0.61 32.77 21.20
N SER A 895 0.21 33.03 20.19
CA SER A 895 0.08 32.42 18.88
C SER A 895 1.41 31.91 18.35
N THR A 896 1.34 30.86 17.55
CA THR A 896 2.44 30.42 16.70
C THR A 896 1.92 30.35 15.28
N THR A 897 2.64 30.95 14.36
CA THR A 897 2.30 30.92 12.93
C THR A 897 3.47 30.36 12.14
N TRP A 898 3.16 29.51 11.17
CA TRP A 898 4.15 28.89 10.29
C TRP A 898 3.97 29.38 8.87
N THR A 899 5.08 29.53 8.18
CA THR A 899 5.13 29.64 6.73
C THR A 899 5.96 28.48 6.21
N TYR A 900 5.58 28.02 5.03
CA TYR A 900 6.21 26.88 4.38
C TYR A 900 6.80 27.34 3.06
N ASP A 901 7.91 26.74 2.68
CA ASP A 901 8.48 26.93 1.36
C ASP A 901 7.70 26.11 0.31
N GLY A 902 8.12 26.18 -0.96
CA GLY A 902 7.48 25.41 -2.02
C GLY A 902 7.70 23.88 -1.94
N LEU A 903 8.58 23.40 -1.05
CA LEU A 903 8.80 21.99 -0.71
C LEU A 903 7.93 21.50 0.46
N SER A 904 7.11 22.37 1.05
CA SER A 904 6.31 22.08 2.26
C SER A 904 7.16 21.87 3.53
N GLU A 905 8.39 22.39 3.56
CA GLU A 905 9.20 22.48 4.77
C GLU A 905 8.92 23.79 5.51
N VAL A 906 9.04 23.81 6.84
CA VAL A 906 8.81 25.03 7.63
C VAL A 906 9.91 26.04 7.33
N LYS A 907 9.58 27.10 6.61
CA LYS A 907 10.52 28.16 6.25
C LYS A 907 10.74 29.15 7.39
N SER A 908 9.65 29.65 7.96
CA SER A 908 9.67 30.58 9.09
C SER A 908 8.57 30.24 10.08
N MET A 909 8.91 30.36 11.36
CA MET A 909 7.99 30.26 12.49
C MET A 909 8.02 31.56 13.29
N VAL A 910 6.85 32.16 13.50
CA VAL A 910 6.70 33.33 14.37
C VAL A 910 5.95 32.91 15.63
N ARG A 911 6.57 33.14 16.79
CA ARG A 911 5.94 32.94 18.10
C ARG A 911 5.60 34.29 18.72
N ALA A 912 4.33 34.53 19.00
CA ALA A 912 3.89 35.73 19.69
C ALA A 912 3.33 35.36 21.07
N ILE A 913 3.75 36.10 22.10
CA ILE A 913 3.24 35.94 23.48
C ILE A 913 2.03 36.88 23.72
N ASN A 914 1.94 37.93 22.90
CA ASN A 914 0.84 38.88 22.85
C ASN A 914 0.87 39.62 21.49
N SER A 915 -0.03 40.58 21.29
CA SER A 915 -0.14 41.34 20.04
C SER A 915 1.05 42.26 19.71
N THR A 916 1.99 42.48 20.64
CA THR A 916 3.10 43.42 20.49
C THR A 916 4.49 42.77 20.60
N THR A 917 4.58 41.52 21.05
CA THR A 917 5.84 40.81 21.30
C THR A 917 5.84 39.51 20.54
N SER A 918 6.72 39.42 19.53
CA SER A 918 6.93 38.21 18.74
C SER A 918 8.40 37.95 18.50
N THR A 919 8.73 36.71 18.16
CA THR A 919 10.06 36.28 17.76
C THR A 919 9.93 35.44 16.51
N GLU A 920 10.67 35.81 15.47
CA GLU A 920 10.71 35.08 14.20
C GLU A 920 11.92 34.15 14.16
N THR A 921 11.77 32.97 13.58
CA THR A 921 12.88 32.03 13.36
C THR A 921 12.75 31.39 11.99
N ASP A 922 13.76 31.61 11.15
CA ASP A 922 13.90 30.99 9.84
C ASP A 922 14.72 29.70 9.93
N TYR A 923 14.35 28.68 9.15
CA TYR A 923 15.00 27.38 9.16
C TYR A 923 15.63 27.04 7.81
N SER A 924 16.66 26.19 7.85
CA SER A 924 17.21 25.50 6.69
C SER A 924 17.51 24.05 7.04
N TYR A 925 17.31 23.17 6.07
CA TYR A 925 17.35 21.72 6.25
C TYR A 925 18.46 21.07 5.43
N ASP A 926 18.95 19.90 5.87
CA ASP A 926 19.74 19.01 5.03
C ASP A 926 18.83 18.15 4.13
N GLY A 927 19.44 17.34 3.25
CA GLY A 927 18.70 16.44 2.37
C GLY A 927 17.97 15.27 3.08
N GLN A 928 18.07 15.14 4.41
CA GLN A 928 17.33 14.18 5.24
C GLN A 928 16.22 14.87 6.06
N GLY A 929 16.05 16.18 5.92
CA GLY A 929 15.05 16.97 6.65
C GLY A 929 15.49 17.37 8.06
N ASN A 930 16.77 17.24 8.42
CA ASN A 930 17.28 17.73 9.70
C ASN A 930 17.56 19.24 9.62
N VAL A 931 17.22 19.99 10.67
CA VAL A 931 17.51 21.43 10.75
C VAL A 931 19.02 21.65 10.90
N ILE A 932 19.67 22.24 9.90
CA ILE A 932 21.11 22.53 9.92
C ILE A 932 21.42 23.98 10.27
N LEU A 933 20.44 24.88 10.11
CA LEU A 933 20.54 26.29 10.48
C LEU A 933 19.18 26.79 10.95
N ALA A 934 19.17 27.46 12.11
CA ALA A 934 18.05 28.25 12.58
C ALA A 934 18.51 29.69 12.80
N THR A 935 17.84 30.67 12.19
CA THR A 935 18.19 32.09 12.32
C THR A 935 17.04 32.85 12.93
N GLN A 936 17.25 33.37 14.14
CA GLN A 936 16.27 34.15 14.87
C GLN A 936 16.39 35.64 14.55
N ASP A 937 15.24 36.29 14.36
CA ASP A 937 15.08 37.69 13.96
C ASP A 937 15.97 38.03 12.75
N SER A 938 15.81 37.29 11.66
CA SER A 938 16.67 37.36 10.46
C SER A 938 16.75 38.76 9.82
N THR A 939 15.74 39.59 10.05
CA THR A 939 15.65 40.98 9.59
C THR A 939 16.30 41.99 10.54
N ALA A 940 16.72 41.57 11.74
CA ALA A 940 17.39 42.43 12.70
C ALA A 940 18.83 42.76 12.27
N ALA A 941 19.38 43.87 12.77
CA ALA A 941 20.76 44.30 12.48
C ALA A 941 21.83 43.27 12.91
N THR A 942 21.48 42.41 13.88
CA THR A 942 22.34 41.32 14.38
C THR A 942 21.49 40.04 14.51
N PRO A 943 21.32 39.26 13.43
CA PRO A 943 20.57 38.02 13.48
C PRO A 943 21.31 36.99 14.34
N ARG A 944 20.56 36.10 15.00
CA ARG A 944 21.11 35.08 15.90
C ARG A 944 20.98 33.72 15.25
N SER A 945 22.10 33.16 14.79
CA SER A 945 22.13 31.88 14.07
C SER A 945 22.64 30.74 14.93
N THR A 946 21.97 29.59 14.87
CA THR A 946 22.39 28.34 15.50
C THR A 946 22.58 27.28 14.43
N TRP A 947 23.72 26.59 14.45
CA TRP A 947 24.07 25.51 13.53
C TRP A 947 23.99 24.17 14.23
N SER A 948 23.43 23.16 13.57
CA SER A 948 23.31 21.79 14.10
C SER A 948 23.88 20.76 13.13
N PHE A 949 24.51 19.72 13.68
CA PHE A 949 25.13 18.64 12.94
C PHE A 949 24.70 17.29 13.52
N TYR A 950 24.57 16.30 12.64
CA TYR A 950 23.96 15.00 12.95
C TYR A 950 24.86 13.86 12.48
N ASN A 951 24.76 12.69 13.14
CA ASN A 951 25.39 11.46 12.67
C ASN A 951 24.53 10.76 11.60
N ALA A 952 25.01 9.63 11.06
CA ALA A 952 24.29 8.82 10.07
C ALA A 952 22.93 8.28 10.55
N LEU A 953 22.69 8.23 11.86
CA LEU A 953 21.42 7.83 12.48
C LEU A 953 20.48 9.02 12.76
N GLY A 954 20.83 10.23 12.31
CA GLY A 954 20.03 11.45 12.54
C GLY A 954 20.07 11.97 13.98
N LYS A 955 21.00 11.50 14.83
CA LYS A 955 21.20 12.04 16.18
C LYS A 955 22.14 13.23 16.13
N LYS A 956 21.78 14.33 16.81
CA LYS A 956 22.58 15.56 16.87
C LYS A 956 23.89 15.29 17.59
N THR A 957 25.04 15.52 16.95
CA THR A 957 26.37 15.29 17.54
C THR A 957 27.07 16.59 17.96
N LEU A 958 26.73 17.69 17.30
CA LEU A 958 27.32 19.00 17.56
C LEU A 958 26.31 20.11 17.29
N GLU A 959 26.34 21.14 18.12
CA GLU A 959 25.62 22.40 17.95
C GLU A 959 26.59 23.56 18.14
N ILE A 960 26.45 24.63 17.35
CA ILE A 960 27.16 25.89 17.54
C ILE A 960 26.12 27.00 17.67
N ASP A 961 26.14 27.73 18.77
CA ASP A 961 25.18 28.81 19.03
C ASP A 961 25.55 30.13 18.34
N ALA A 962 24.69 31.13 18.47
CA ALA A 962 24.89 32.46 17.88
C ALA A 962 26.11 33.22 18.45
N ALA A 963 26.55 32.87 19.66
CA ALA A 963 27.77 33.40 20.28
C ALA A 963 29.03 32.61 19.88
N ARG A 964 28.87 31.60 19.01
CA ARG A 964 29.88 30.66 18.51
C ARG A 964 30.40 29.66 19.54
N TYR A 965 29.72 29.48 20.67
CA TYR A 965 30.07 28.38 21.58
C TYR A 965 29.52 27.06 21.04
N TRP A 966 30.30 26.00 21.19
CA TRP A 966 29.93 24.68 20.69
C TRP A 966 29.49 23.75 21.84
N THR A 967 28.54 22.87 21.53
CA THR A 967 28.07 21.81 22.42
C THR A 967 28.09 20.49 21.67
N SER A 968 28.84 19.50 22.14
CA SER A 968 28.87 18.15 21.58
C SER A 968 28.07 17.17 22.43
N TYR A 969 27.46 16.20 21.78
CA TYR A 969 26.61 15.18 22.39
C TYR A 969 27.22 13.80 22.19
N GLY A 970 27.45 13.10 23.29
CA GLY A 970 27.90 11.71 23.32
C GLY A 970 26.73 10.79 23.65
N TYR A 971 26.66 9.67 22.95
CA TYR A 971 25.65 8.64 23.14
C TYR A 971 26.33 7.32 23.48
N ASP A 972 25.73 6.48 24.31
CA ASP A 972 26.16 5.09 24.44
C ASP A 972 25.71 4.27 23.22
N VAL A 973 26.02 2.98 23.28
CA VAL A 973 25.64 1.98 22.28
C VAL A 973 24.12 1.74 22.18
N ARG A 974 23.32 2.17 23.16
CA ARG A 974 21.84 2.18 23.10
C ARG A 974 21.29 3.38 22.33
N GLY A 975 22.16 4.35 22.01
CA GLY A 975 21.74 5.67 21.55
C GLY A 975 21.21 6.55 22.69
N ASP A 976 21.39 6.13 23.95
CA ASP A 976 21.04 6.92 25.13
C ASP A 976 22.13 7.99 25.33
N LEU A 977 21.72 9.19 25.71
CA LEU A 977 22.64 10.31 25.90
C LEU A 977 23.54 10.05 27.13
N THR A 978 24.85 9.92 26.93
CA THR A 978 25.83 9.66 28.00
C THR A 978 26.61 10.88 28.44
N SER A 979 26.83 11.82 27.53
CA SER A 979 27.57 13.03 27.85
C SER A 979 27.13 14.21 27.01
N VAL A 980 27.19 15.39 27.62
CA VAL A 980 27.11 16.68 26.92
C VAL A 980 28.34 17.47 27.30
N THR A 981 29.13 17.85 26.30
CA THR A 981 30.34 18.68 26.51
C THR A 981 30.12 20.04 25.87
N ARG A 982 30.24 21.09 26.68
CA ARG A 982 30.20 22.48 26.21
C ARG A 982 31.61 23.05 26.17
N GLY A 983 32.01 23.56 25.01
CA GLY A 983 33.30 24.20 24.82
C GLY A 983 33.44 25.49 25.61
N PHE A 984 34.58 25.69 26.24
CA PHE A 984 34.93 26.96 26.89
C PHE A 984 35.36 28.03 25.88
N THR A 985 35.96 27.63 24.76
CA THR A 985 36.43 28.57 23.73
C THR A 985 35.43 28.65 22.57
N PRO A 986 35.06 29.87 22.13
CA PRO A 986 34.19 30.02 20.97
C PRO A 986 34.89 29.50 19.71
N PHE A 987 34.12 28.88 18.83
CA PHE A 987 34.58 28.42 17.53
C PHE A 987 34.89 29.60 16.62
N ASN A 988 36.16 29.74 16.21
CA ASN A 988 36.62 30.85 15.37
C ASN A 988 36.79 30.47 13.87
N GLY A 989 36.41 29.25 13.49
CA GLY A 989 36.48 28.78 12.11
C GLY A 989 35.29 29.19 11.25
N THR A 990 35.37 28.89 9.95
CA THR A 990 34.22 29.01 9.05
C THR A 990 33.27 27.84 9.28
N ILE A 991 31.99 28.15 9.49
CA ILE A 991 30.93 27.13 9.62
C ILE A 991 30.27 26.97 8.26
N THR A 992 30.28 25.75 7.72
CA THR A 992 29.57 25.40 6.48
C THR A 992 28.38 24.52 6.84
N PRO A 993 27.14 24.89 6.45
CA PRO A 993 25.97 24.05 6.72
C PRO A 993 26.16 22.63 6.17
N GLY A 994 25.77 21.62 6.96
CA GLY A 994 25.84 20.21 6.57
C GLY A 994 27.21 19.53 6.69
N VAL A 995 28.28 20.26 7.03
CA VAL A 995 29.62 19.69 7.25
C VAL A 995 30.07 19.97 8.68
N ALA A 996 30.11 18.92 9.51
CA ALA A 996 30.51 19.04 10.91
C ALA A 996 31.96 19.55 11.04
N PRO A 997 32.19 20.71 11.67
CA PRO A 997 33.55 21.20 11.89
C PRO A 997 34.26 20.40 12.98
N THR A 998 35.58 20.28 12.87
CA THR A 998 36.40 19.72 13.95
C THR A 998 36.55 20.74 15.07
N VAL A 999 36.03 20.42 16.25
CA VAL A 999 36.25 21.19 17.48
C VAL A 999 37.43 20.60 18.26
N THR A 1000 38.23 21.45 18.91
CA THR A 1000 39.36 21.00 19.74
C THR A 1000 38.91 20.97 21.19
N LEU A 1001 38.97 19.79 21.82
CA LEU A 1001 38.65 19.62 23.24
C LEU A 1001 39.75 20.22 24.11
N ASN A 1002 39.37 21.03 25.09
CA ASN A 1002 40.21 21.50 26.18
C ASN A 1002 39.66 20.93 27.49
N ALA A 1003 40.11 19.72 27.85
CA ALA A 1003 39.61 18.99 29.00
C ALA A 1003 39.76 19.71 30.36
N SER A 1004 40.58 20.77 30.45
CA SER A 1004 40.74 21.56 31.68
C SER A 1004 39.75 22.71 31.85
N GLU A 1005 39.08 23.12 30.77
CA GLU A 1005 38.16 24.27 30.78
C GLU A 1005 36.76 23.91 30.25
N ASP A 1006 36.67 22.91 29.37
CA ASP A 1006 35.40 22.45 28.80
C ASP A 1006 34.52 21.79 29.87
N ALA A 1007 33.24 22.17 29.86
CA ALA A 1007 32.29 21.66 30.83
C ALA A 1007 31.65 20.38 30.28
N THR A 1008 32.03 19.23 30.84
CA THR A 1008 31.41 17.93 30.51
C THR A 1008 30.45 17.50 31.59
N THR A 1009 29.20 17.27 31.22
CA THR A 1009 28.19 16.63 32.08
C THR A 1009 27.99 15.19 31.61
N THR A 1010 28.07 14.22 32.51
CA THR A 1010 27.82 12.80 32.21
C THR A 1010 26.53 12.31 32.87
N PHE A 1011 25.88 11.33 32.24
CA PHE A 1011 24.62 10.75 32.67
C PHE A 1011 24.80 9.26 32.95
N THR A 1012 24.32 8.81 34.11
CA THR A 1012 24.16 7.39 34.41
C THR A 1012 22.70 7.04 34.19
N VAL A 1013 22.43 5.98 33.43
CA VAL A 1013 21.08 5.45 33.22
C VAL A 1013 20.96 4.05 33.80
N ASP A 1014 19.77 3.68 34.28
CA ASP A 1014 19.47 2.32 34.71
C ASP A 1014 19.29 1.37 33.51
N LYS A 1015 18.96 0.11 33.84
CA LYS A 1015 18.76 -0.96 32.86
C LYS A 1015 17.44 -0.84 32.09
N LEU A 1016 16.54 0.05 32.51
CA LEU A 1016 15.30 0.42 31.81
C LEU A 1016 15.48 1.66 30.91
N GLY A 1017 16.70 2.25 30.85
CA GLY A 1017 17.02 3.42 30.03
C GLY A 1017 16.70 4.77 30.71
N ARG A 1018 16.43 4.77 32.02
CA ARG A 1018 16.05 5.98 32.77
C ARG A 1018 17.26 6.58 33.47
N ILE A 1019 17.41 7.91 33.48
CA ILE A 1019 18.54 8.58 34.13
C ILE A 1019 18.46 8.43 35.66
N THR A 1020 19.50 7.85 36.27
CA THR A 1020 19.62 7.64 37.72
C THR A 1020 20.73 8.47 38.36
N ALA A 1021 21.64 9.07 37.58
CA ALA A 1021 22.56 10.08 38.10
C ALA A 1021 23.04 11.04 37.02
N VAL A 1022 23.42 12.24 37.45
CA VAL A 1022 24.05 13.28 36.62
C VAL A 1022 25.30 13.78 37.33
N THR A 1023 26.45 13.67 36.67
CA THR A 1023 27.72 14.21 37.17
C THR A 1023 28.08 15.44 36.35
N ASP A 1024 28.29 16.58 37.02
CA ASP A 1024 28.67 17.83 36.36
C ASP A 1024 30.17 17.90 36.04
N ALA A 1025 30.57 18.99 35.38
CA ALA A 1025 31.96 19.25 35.00
C ALA A 1025 32.94 19.40 36.18
N MET A 1026 32.43 19.59 37.40
CA MET A 1026 33.24 19.65 38.63
C MET A 1026 33.31 18.29 39.35
N ASN A 1027 32.86 17.22 38.69
CA ASN A 1027 32.74 15.86 39.21
C ASN A 1027 31.79 15.73 40.42
N ASN A 1028 30.85 16.66 40.58
CA ASN A 1028 29.81 16.52 41.60
C ASN A 1028 28.61 15.77 41.02
N THR A 1029 28.16 14.74 41.74
CA THR A 1029 27.10 13.84 41.28
C THR A 1029 25.80 14.10 42.02
N GLU A 1030 24.72 14.23 41.26
CA GLU A 1030 23.34 14.13 41.75
C GLU A 1030 22.78 12.75 41.36
N SER A 1031 22.11 12.05 42.29
CA SER A 1031 21.54 10.71 42.02
C SER A 1031 20.05 10.63 42.36
N TYR A 1032 19.33 9.76 41.65
CA TYR A 1032 17.87 9.64 41.72
C TYR A 1032 17.43 8.20 42.02
N ALA A 1033 16.46 8.04 42.92
CA ALA A 1033 15.62 6.85 42.97
C ALA A 1033 14.34 7.12 42.17
N LEU A 1034 13.90 6.14 41.37
CA LEU A 1034 12.76 6.28 40.46
C LEU A 1034 11.63 5.29 40.83
N ASN A 1035 10.36 5.68 40.65
CA ASN A 1035 9.21 4.76 40.74
C ASN A 1035 8.96 4.02 39.41
N ASP A 1036 7.88 3.24 39.33
CA ASP A 1036 7.55 2.42 38.14
C ASP A 1036 7.12 3.25 36.91
N LEU A 1037 6.74 4.52 37.11
CA LEU A 1037 6.49 5.51 36.06
C LEU A 1037 7.77 6.29 35.65
N GLY A 1038 8.91 6.07 36.33
CA GLY A 1038 10.16 6.76 36.08
C GLY A 1038 10.30 8.14 36.74
N GLU A 1039 9.41 8.46 37.69
CA GLU A 1039 9.42 9.71 38.45
C GLU A 1039 10.41 9.64 39.61
N ARG A 1040 11.04 10.78 39.95
CA ARG A 1040 12.13 10.84 40.93
C ARG A 1040 11.61 10.84 42.36
N THR A 1041 11.45 9.68 42.99
CA THR A 1041 10.99 9.54 44.38
C THR A 1041 12.02 10.00 45.41
N THR A 1042 13.31 9.99 45.06
CA THR A 1042 14.37 10.56 45.90
C THR A 1042 15.43 11.22 45.03
N VAL A 1043 15.90 12.40 45.43
CA VAL A 1043 17.00 13.13 44.82
C VAL A 1043 18.09 13.34 45.88
N THR A 1044 19.28 12.80 45.64
CA THR A 1044 20.47 13.14 46.43
C THR A 1044 21.26 14.17 45.66
N ASN A 1045 21.29 15.39 46.17
CA ASN A 1045 21.99 16.49 45.53
C ASN A 1045 23.52 16.32 45.61
N LYS A 1046 24.23 17.20 44.91
CA LYS A 1046 25.70 17.23 44.81
C LYS A 1046 26.46 17.38 46.14
N LEU A 1047 25.79 17.81 47.21
CA LEU A 1047 26.35 17.98 48.56
C LEU A 1047 25.98 16.81 49.49
N GLY A 1048 25.29 15.78 48.97
CA GLY A 1048 24.81 14.63 49.73
C GLY A 1048 23.49 14.86 50.48
N GLY A 1049 22.83 16.01 50.28
CA GLY A 1049 21.50 16.28 50.84
C GLY A 1049 20.43 15.47 50.11
N VAL A 1050 19.53 14.83 50.86
CA VAL A 1050 18.50 13.93 50.33
C VAL A 1050 17.14 14.61 50.40
N THR A 1051 16.45 14.64 49.26
CA THR A 1051 15.07 15.12 49.10
C THR A 1051 14.18 13.95 48.68
N THR A 1052 13.11 13.67 49.42
CA THR A 1052 12.09 12.65 49.08
C THR A 1052 10.88 13.33 48.45
N ASN A 1053 10.42 12.82 47.32
CA ASN A 1053 9.31 13.37 46.54
C ASN A 1053 8.11 12.42 46.52
N THR A 1054 6.90 12.96 46.54
CA THR A 1054 5.65 12.23 46.31
C THR A 1054 4.91 12.81 45.11
N TYR A 1055 4.28 11.95 44.32
CA TYR A 1055 3.53 12.34 43.12
C TYR A 1055 2.07 11.93 43.25
N ASN A 1056 1.17 12.62 42.53
CA ASN A 1056 -0.18 12.14 42.30
C ASN A 1056 -0.25 11.23 41.07
N ALA A 1057 -1.44 10.70 40.76
CA ALA A 1057 -1.62 9.80 39.62
C ALA A 1057 -1.42 10.46 38.24
N LEU A 1058 -1.37 11.80 38.15
CA LEU A 1058 -0.99 12.54 36.93
C LEU A 1058 0.53 12.72 36.77
N GLY A 1059 1.31 12.22 37.73
CA GLY A 1059 2.75 12.43 37.81
C GLY A 1059 3.18 13.83 38.21
N GLN A 1060 2.30 14.55 38.91
CA GLN A 1060 2.59 15.89 39.44
C GLN A 1060 3.14 15.77 40.86
N LEU A 1061 4.22 16.49 41.15
CA LEU A 1061 4.89 16.49 42.46
C LEU A 1061 3.97 17.11 43.53
N THR A 1062 3.42 16.33 44.45
CA THR A 1062 2.51 16.81 45.52
C THR A 1062 3.24 17.23 46.78
N SER A 1063 4.39 16.63 47.09
CA SER A 1063 5.25 17.09 48.17
C SER A 1063 6.71 16.75 47.93
N GLU A 1064 7.59 17.57 48.49
CA GLU A 1064 9.02 17.26 48.63
C GLU A 1064 9.45 17.46 50.08
N SER A 1065 10.32 16.60 50.57
CA SER A 1065 10.77 16.60 51.96
C SER A 1065 12.29 16.51 52.03
N THR A 1066 12.94 17.48 52.65
CA THR A 1066 14.40 17.54 52.78
C THR A 1066 14.81 17.63 54.24
N GLN A 1067 15.80 16.82 54.65
CA GLN A 1067 16.41 16.97 55.96
C GLN A 1067 17.40 18.14 55.95
N VAL A 1068 17.15 19.12 56.81
CA VAL A 1068 18.04 20.26 57.02
C VAL A 1068 18.65 20.21 58.41
N VAL A 1069 19.93 20.53 58.45
CA VAL A 1069 20.69 20.74 59.67
C VAL A 1069 20.74 22.24 59.94
N TYR A 1070 20.29 22.67 61.12
CA TYR A 1070 20.36 24.07 61.54
C TYR A 1070 20.98 24.18 62.93
N HIS A 1071 21.60 25.33 63.22
CA HIS A 1071 22.10 25.64 64.56
C HIS A 1071 21.14 26.61 65.23
N ASN A 1072 20.72 26.31 66.46
CA ASN A 1072 19.94 27.27 67.25
C ASN A 1072 20.83 28.41 67.77
N SER A 1073 20.25 29.38 68.49
CA SER A 1073 20.97 30.53 69.07
C SER A 1073 22.12 30.14 70.02
N ASP A 1074 22.13 28.90 70.51
CA ASP A 1074 23.17 28.33 71.39
C ASP A 1074 24.24 27.56 70.60
N ASN A 1075 24.22 27.66 69.26
CA ASN A 1075 25.11 26.96 68.33
C ASN A 1075 25.01 25.42 68.36
N VAL A 1076 23.92 24.88 68.90
CA VAL A 1076 23.65 23.43 68.95
C VAL A 1076 23.01 22.99 67.64
N GLN A 1077 23.56 21.94 67.05
CA GLN A 1077 23.08 21.35 65.80
C GLN A 1077 21.76 20.60 66.04
N HIS A 1078 20.72 20.98 65.32
CA HIS A 1078 19.42 20.31 65.24
C HIS A 1078 19.19 19.82 63.82
N THR A 1079 18.40 18.75 63.68
CA THR A 1079 17.93 18.27 62.38
C THR A 1079 16.42 18.45 62.33
N ALA A 1080 15.93 19.14 61.30
CA ALA A 1080 14.50 19.27 61.01
C ALA A 1080 14.22 18.77 59.60
N THR A 1081 13.00 18.28 59.41
CA THR A 1081 12.46 17.96 58.09
C THR A 1081 11.70 19.17 57.59
N VAL A 1082 12.15 19.77 56.49
CA VAL A 1082 11.38 20.78 55.76
C VAL A 1082 10.52 20.06 54.74
N LEU A 1083 9.20 20.23 54.86
CA LEU A 1083 8.21 19.66 53.95
C LEU A 1083 7.62 20.79 53.10
N ASN A 1084 7.76 20.70 51.78
CA ASN A 1084 7.05 21.59 50.86
C ASN A 1084 5.90 20.80 50.23
N THR A 1085 4.71 21.40 50.13
CA THR A 1085 3.55 20.79 49.47
C THR A 1085 3.09 21.64 48.29
N TYR A 1086 2.56 20.97 47.27
CA TYR A 1086 2.15 21.58 46.01
C TYR A 1086 0.73 21.18 45.65
N GLN A 1087 0.00 22.12 45.03
CA GLN A 1087 -1.33 21.88 44.48
C GLN A 1087 -1.38 22.36 43.04
N TYR A 1088 -2.15 21.65 42.22
CA TYR A 1088 -2.26 21.91 40.79
C TYR A 1088 -3.70 22.27 40.41
N ASP A 1089 -3.83 23.01 39.32
CA ASP A 1089 -5.10 23.26 38.63
C ASP A 1089 -5.46 22.04 37.74
N ALA A 1090 -6.68 22.00 37.21
CA ALA A 1090 -7.15 20.86 36.40
C ALA A 1090 -6.42 20.71 35.04
N ARG A 1091 -5.62 21.71 34.65
CA ARG A 1091 -4.73 21.66 33.47
C ARG A 1091 -3.32 21.21 33.83
N GLY A 1092 -3.05 20.95 35.11
CA GLY A 1092 -1.75 20.57 35.64
C GLY A 1092 -0.76 21.71 35.85
N ASN A 1093 -1.23 22.97 35.89
CA ASN A 1093 -0.38 24.09 36.31
C ASN A 1093 -0.34 24.17 37.83
N ARG A 1094 0.84 24.43 38.42
CA ARG A 1094 0.97 24.62 39.87
C ARG A 1094 0.22 25.88 40.34
N LYS A 1095 -0.78 25.69 41.19
CA LYS A 1095 -1.64 26.75 41.75
C LYS A 1095 -1.13 27.25 43.10
N GLN A 1096 -0.57 26.37 43.92
CA GLN A 1096 -0.06 26.71 45.24
C GLN A 1096 1.21 25.92 45.56
N MET A 1097 2.13 26.55 46.29
CA MET A 1097 3.26 25.93 46.97
C MET A 1097 3.23 26.42 48.41
N VAL A 1098 3.28 25.51 49.38
CA VAL A 1098 3.44 25.83 50.80
C VAL A 1098 4.83 25.36 51.21
N GLU A 1099 5.70 26.30 51.54
CA GLU A 1099 7.06 26.02 52.01
C GLU A 1099 7.06 25.72 53.51
N ALA A 1100 7.90 24.79 53.97
CA ALA A 1100 8.03 24.42 55.38
C ALA A 1100 6.69 24.10 56.08
N SER A 1101 5.79 23.43 55.37
CA SER A 1101 4.46 23.04 55.79
C SER A 1101 4.46 22.34 57.16
N GLY A 1102 3.62 22.82 58.07
CA GLY A 1102 3.51 22.30 59.45
C GLY A 1102 4.40 23.02 60.48
N THR A 1103 5.16 24.04 60.08
CA THR A 1103 5.86 24.96 60.99
C THR A 1103 5.02 26.20 61.31
N SER A 1104 5.41 26.99 62.32
CA SER A 1104 4.77 28.28 62.61
C SER A 1104 4.94 29.33 61.51
N ASP A 1105 5.87 29.08 60.59
CA ASP A 1105 6.30 30.00 59.54
C ASP A 1105 5.59 29.72 58.20
N ALA A 1106 4.85 28.60 58.10
CA ALA A 1106 4.00 28.20 56.96
C ALA A 1106 2.55 28.65 57.12
#